data_AF-A0AAN7CB36-F1
#
_entry.id   AF-A0AAN7CB36-F1
#
_cell.length_a   1.000
_cell.length_b   1.000
_cell.length_c   1.000
_cell.angle_alpha   90.00
_cell.angle_beta   90.00
_cell.angle_gamma   90.00
#
_symmetry.space_group_name_H-M   'P 1'
#
loop_
_entity.id
_entity.type
_entity.pdbx_description
1 polymer ?
#
loop_
_entity_poly.entity_id
_entity_poly.type
_entity_poly.pdbx_seq_one_letter_code
_entity_poly.pdbx_strand_id
1 'polypeptide(L)'
;MTPNPCVSLTPVMFAFLSYAGILEFKTINFSIRANYTKWEPREAFRELRDFCVIRKEKISGRDTEIVYGVPRVGPDDTNEWLGYIRFRGRDGVGTIDITNRSATLQPWHLDLGGTSKAGDAQQAGAHGEGLKIAPLVLLRGRQNHGVTCRSGGFNWKFNFTTRGRLVARLRRMSPEAIYKAKDQAQRLSARTLLPFATDPVSDVQFVIGEAHAGRDEYGRQVKRSPVKREDFDAWTKAALFLHDAQDGAIISTEDGDLLTDSQLRGHIYLKRLLLHVSTPTRSASITGKPLRFGYNFASGRTNRERQSVAGADEEARAILAIWSRVLAARPEVASELSDMLNTTEPQYADVSGAKRHMNVETACRLEKYLIGDQFAGTWYYCGEDKKNPRHDQIIQGLGCRGVELTSAYWAILRQDNLILTAEEEEYRRFRAVPPLTTGEDGSPFASDVRWLLCACVLACPKTNGIAINFVQAGQLHLQLFYSESEQTFRVHDRWFSRNDATGELGLPDDISSTDVLLHTVKRLFADALEQLPLDTFIEKDSPRSAEWHRRLEISQSFDTSVEIQCHRADCDHIDDDLLTAEDFRTDRMSCIGLRDEEGSEDGSRDNAQLPTCRSYRYDCSTGEHCECDLGEDEECVFVLLTPADPGSFVTISQNTRVVRSLSSSPPTSITSSPTLDSGRETACQTAEMCVSPGPEPQSPRDTFLRVAGADVGHEVGERVSPSPSRELELQSINGDSPTAEILLAVPCAYTGFRVALGPRLRNLDILSIDREQWYEGRSSENVQAVIGILNGKRFLLEGGPRKRPRQD
;
A
#
# COMPACT_ATOMS: atom_id res chain seq x y z
N MET A 1 -36.07 39.02 7.07
CA MET A 1 -35.27 39.59 8.18
C MET A 1 -35.40 41.10 8.13
N THR A 2 -35.69 41.77 9.24
CA THR A 2 -35.73 43.24 9.33
C THR A 2 -34.32 43.82 9.55
N PRO A 3 -34.02 45.03 9.06
CA PRO A 3 -32.77 45.69 9.39
C PRO A 3 -32.77 46.12 10.86
N ASN A 4 -31.79 45.66 11.64
CA ASN A 4 -31.64 46.14 13.03
C ASN A 4 -31.19 47.63 13.03
N PRO A 5 -31.82 48.49 13.86
CA PRO A 5 -31.47 49.91 13.91
C PRO A 5 -30.09 50.13 14.55
N CYS A 6 -29.45 51.25 14.22
CA CYS A 6 -28.19 51.64 14.82
C CYS A 6 -28.32 51.81 16.35
N VAL A 7 -27.47 51.12 17.11
CA VAL A 7 -27.38 51.31 18.57
C VAL A 7 -26.86 52.71 18.87
N SER A 8 -27.71 53.55 19.47
CA SER A 8 -27.33 54.88 19.94
C SER A 8 -26.49 54.79 21.21
N LEU A 9 -25.26 55.28 21.17
CA LEU A 9 -24.43 55.51 22.37
C LEU A 9 -24.38 57.01 22.70
N THR A 10 -24.68 57.33 23.96
CA THR A 10 -24.64 58.70 24.49
C THR A 10 -23.21 59.24 24.60
N PRO A 11 -22.98 60.55 24.41
CA PRO A 11 -21.65 61.10 24.23
C PRO A 11 -20.87 61.26 25.55
N VAL A 12 -19.91 60.37 25.79
CA VAL A 12 -18.79 60.66 26.71
C VAL A 12 -17.77 61.52 25.97
N MET A 13 -17.43 62.69 26.53
CA MET A 13 -16.49 63.64 25.91
C MET A 13 -15.04 63.13 25.91
N PHE A 14 -14.69 62.34 24.90
CA PHE A 14 -13.34 62.33 24.34
C PHE A 14 -13.36 63.05 22.99
N ALA A 15 -12.36 63.91 22.74
CA ALA A 15 -12.28 64.71 21.53
C ALA A 15 -11.84 63.86 20.31
N PHE A 16 -12.76 63.04 19.79
CA PHE A 16 -12.52 62.19 18.64
C PHE A 16 -12.10 63.00 17.40
N LEU A 17 -10.97 62.62 16.83
CA LEU A 17 -10.27 63.34 15.77
C LEU A 17 -10.93 63.14 14.39
N SER A 18 -12.14 63.69 14.24
CA SER A 18 -12.88 63.71 12.96
C SER A 18 -12.28 64.69 11.96
N TYR A 19 -12.65 64.54 10.69
CA TYR A 19 -12.31 65.49 9.63
C TYR A 19 -12.83 66.93 9.86
N ALA A 20 -13.82 67.14 10.74
CA ALA A 20 -14.26 68.49 11.08
C ALA A 20 -13.18 69.29 11.83
N GLY A 21 -12.34 68.62 12.64
CA GLY A 21 -11.27 69.25 13.41
C GLY A 21 -9.97 69.56 12.64
N ILE A 22 -9.90 69.27 11.34
CA ILE A 22 -8.68 69.49 10.53
C ILE A 22 -8.96 70.59 9.50
N LEU A 23 -8.54 71.82 9.77
CA LEU A 23 -8.81 72.96 8.88
C LEU A 23 -8.11 72.82 7.51
N GLU A 24 -6.77 72.79 7.46
CA GLU A 24 -6.02 72.60 6.20
C GLU A 24 -5.15 71.33 6.19
N PHE A 25 -4.34 71.09 7.22
CA PHE A 25 -3.40 69.96 7.25
C PHE A 25 -3.31 69.29 8.62
N LYS A 26 -2.92 68.01 8.64
CA LYS A 26 -2.53 67.27 9.86
C LYS A 26 -1.38 66.30 9.54
N THR A 27 -0.48 66.11 10.50
CA THR A 27 0.55 65.06 10.43
C THR A 27 0.29 64.02 11.51
N ILE A 28 0.09 62.76 11.12
CA ILE A 28 -0.01 61.60 12.03
C ILE A 28 1.34 60.92 12.02
N ASN A 29 2.06 61.02 13.14
CA ASN A 29 3.35 60.34 13.34
C ASN A 29 3.11 58.98 13.97
N PHE A 30 3.55 57.90 13.34
CA PHE A 30 3.39 56.57 13.92
C PHE A 30 4.58 56.20 14.81
N SER A 31 4.32 55.40 15.84
CA SER A 31 5.36 54.84 16.73
C SER A 31 6.22 53.77 16.03
N ILE A 32 5.76 53.22 14.90
CA ILE A 32 6.43 52.14 14.17
C ILE A 32 7.59 52.66 13.30
N ARG A 33 8.71 51.93 13.33
CA ARG A 33 9.90 52.12 12.47
C ARG A 33 9.91 51.07 11.37
N ALA A 34 10.66 51.32 10.29
CA ALA A 34 10.74 50.42 9.13
C ALA A 34 11.11 48.95 9.41
N ASN A 35 11.67 48.61 10.59
CA ASN A 35 11.96 47.25 11.02
C ASN A 35 10.89 46.60 11.92
N TYR A 36 9.69 47.20 12.05
CA TYR A 36 8.62 46.73 12.94
C TYR A 36 8.02 45.36 12.57
N THR A 37 8.14 44.94 11.30
CA THR A 37 7.62 43.64 10.80
C THR A 37 8.57 42.99 9.80
N LYS A 38 8.45 41.66 9.64
CA LYS A 38 9.09 40.85 8.59
C LYS A 38 8.23 40.68 7.32
N TRP A 39 7.05 41.30 7.25
CA TRP A 39 6.16 41.23 6.08
C TRP A 39 6.82 41.73 4.78
N GLU A 40 6.67 40.99 3.69
CA GLU A 40 6.97 41.46 2.34
C GLU A 40 5.70 42.07 1.69
N PRO A 41 5.78 42.73 0.51
CA PRO A 41 4.64 43.44 -0.07
C PRO A 41 3.39 42.57 -0.34
N ARG A 42 3.57 41.28 -0.61
CA ARG A 42 2.47 40.32 -0.76
C ARG A 42 1.66 40.20 0.54
N GLU A 43 2.32 40.21 1.70
CA GLU A 43 1.66 40.18 3.00
C GLU A 43 0.88 41.48 3.27
N ALA A 44 1.33 42.61 2.73
CA ALA A 44 0.57 43.88 2.78
C ALA A 44 -0.73 43.85 1.95
N PHE A 45 -0.83 43.01 0.91
CA PHE A 45 -2.06 42.81 0.14
C PHE A 45 -3.10 41.92 0.86
N ARG A 46 -2.73 41.18 1.91
CA ARG A 46 -3.63 40.29 2.68
C ARG A 46 -4.68 41.02 3.53
N GLU A 47 -4.71 42.35 3.57
CA GLU A 47 -5.74 43.12 4.29
C GLU A 47 -6.97 43.46 3.41
N LEU A 48 -6.98 43.02 2.15
CA LEU A 48 -8.17 42.96 1.30
C LEU A 48 -9.23 42.00 1.88
N ARG A 49 -10.49 42.18 1.48
CA ARG A 49 -11.65 41.38 1.94
C ARG A 49 -12.05 40.36 0.86
N ASP A 50 -12.56 39.20 1.28
CA ASP A 50 -13.20 38.23 0.39
C ASP A 50 -14.36 38.87 -0.41
N PHE A 51 -14.26 38.77 -1.73
CA PHE A 51 -15.18 39.32 -2.71
C PHE A 51 -15.18 38.43 -3.95
N CYS A 52 -16.37 38.24 -4.56
CA CYS A 52 -16.41 37.90 -5.97
C CYS A 52 -15.78 39.05 -6.78
N VAL A 53 -14.88 38.74 -7.70
CA VAL A 53 -14.24 39.73 -8.59
C VAL A 53 -14.41 39.34 -10.05
N ILE A 54 -14.47 40.34 -10.91
CA ILE A 54 -14.43 40.19 -12.35
C ILE A 54 -13.11 40.77 -12.83
N ARG A 55 -12.18 39.90 -13.25
CA ARG A 55 -10.91 40.30 -13.86
C ARG A 55 -11.12 40.73 -15.31
N LYS A 56 -10.49 41.82 -15.72
CA LYS A 56 -10.43 42.32 -17.10
C LYS A 56 -9.01 42.80 -17.38
N GLU A 57 -8.44 42.40 -18.51
CA GLU A 57 -7.11 42.84 -18.96
C GLU A 57 -7.18 43.46 -20.35
N LYS A 58 -6.42 44.53 -20.56
CA LYS A 58 -6.27 45.24 -21.83
C LYS A 58 -4.80 45.58 -22.03
N ILE A 59 -4.22 45.01 -23.09
CA ILE A 59 -2.90 45.36 -23.60
C ILE A 59 -3.10 46.26 -24.83
N SER A 60 -2.28 47.29 -25.00
CA SER A 60 -2.38 48.26 -26.09
C SER A 60 -0.99 48.76 -26.46
N GLY A 61 -0.31 48.00 -27.32
CA GLY A 61 1.11 48.19 -27.61
C GLY A 61 1.95 47.96 -26.35
N ARG A 62 2.60 49.02 -25.84
CA ARG A 62 3.40 48.99 -24.61
C ARG A 62 2.61 49.23 -23.33
N ASP A 63 1.37 49.73 -23.44
CA ASP A 63 0.52 50.02 -22.29
C ASP A 63 -0.26 48.78 -21.86
N THR A 64 -0.30 48.52 -20.55
CA THR A 64 -1.01 47.39 -19.93
C THR A 64 -1.93 47.91 -18.84
N GLU A 65 -3.17 47.43 -18.83
CA GLU A 65 -4.18 47.71 -17.81
C GLU A 65 -4.85 46.40 -17.37
N ILE A 66 -4.80 46.09 -16.08
CA ILE A 66 -5.46 44.94 -15.45
C ILE A 66 -6.38 45.48 -14.37
N VAL A 67 -7.65 45.07 -14.35
CA VAL A 67 -8.65 45.50 -13.37
C VAL A 67 -9.37 44.29 -12.80
N TYR A 68 -9.39 44.16 -11.47
CA TYR A 68 -10.25 43.27 -10.71
C TYR A 68 -11.38 44.13 -10.12
N GLY A 69 -12.56 44.10 -10.71
CA GLY A 69 -13.73 44.85 -10.23
C GLY A 69 -14.59 44.01 -9.29
N VAL A 70 -15.10 44.59 -8.20
CA VAL A 70 -16.02 43.93 -7.26
C VAL A 70 -17.47 44.36 -7.57
N PRO A 71 -18.31 43.52 -8.18
CA PRO A 71 -19.75 43.78 -8.29
C PRO A 71 -20.46 43.61 -6.94
N ARG A 72 -21.57 44.30 -6.76
CA ARG A 72 -22.48 44.12 -5.63
C ARG A 72 -23.48 43.00 -5.95
N VAL A 73 -23.21 41.79 -5.47
CA VAL A 73 -24.16 40.67 -5.58
C VAL A 73 -25.37 40.95 -4.67
N GLY A 74 -26.57 40.95 -5.24
CA GLY A 74 -27.85 41.18 -4.55
C GLY A 74 -29.03 40.68 -5.38
N PRO A 75 -30.25 40.65 -4.82
CA PRO A 75 -31.46 40.20 -5.54
C PRO A 75 -31.92 41.21 -6.60
N ASP A 76 -31.62 42.50 -6.40
CA ASP A 76 -31.79 43.54 -7.40
C ASP A 76 -30.56 43.53 -8.33
N ASP A 77 -30.76 43.26 -9.62
CA ASP A 77 -29.72 43.15 -10.67
C ASP A 77 -29.12 44.52 -11.06
N THR A 78 -28.74 45.28 -10.03
CA THR A 78 -28.09 46.58 -10.14
C THR A 78 -26.62 46.36 -10.48
N ASN A 79 -26.15 46.97 -11.58
CA ASN A 79 -24.73 46.99 -11.96
C ASN A 79 -23.89 47.92 -11.05
N GLU A 80 -24.10 47.82 -9.73
CA GLU A 80 -23.37 48.57 -8.73
C GLU A 80 -22.04 47.89 -8.39
N TRP A 81 -20.97 48.67 -8.40
CA TRP A 81 -19.63 48.19 -8.04
C TRP A 81 -19.26 48.69 -6.64
N LEU A 82 -18.76 47.78 -5.79
CA LEU A 82 -18.30 48.07 -4.44
C LEU A 82 -16.86 48.61 -4.42
N GLY A 83 -16.06 48.24 -5.43
CA GLY A 83 -14.65 48.63 -5.49
C GLY A 83 -13.92 48.06 -6.70
N TYR A 84 -12.63 48.35 -6.80
CA TYR A 84 -11.73 47.73 -7.78
C TYR A 84 -10.27 47.76 -7.32
N ILE A 85 -9.48 46.83 -7.82
CA ILE A 85 -8.01 46.86 -7.83
C ILE A 85 -7.58 47.00 -9.29
N ARG A 86 -6.69 47.93 -9.61
CA ARG A 86 -6.21 48.16 -10.97
C ARG A 86 -4.71 48.33 -11.02
N PHE A 87 -4.02 47.54 -11.83
CA PHE A 87 -2.68 47.88 -12.30
C PHE A 87 -2.78 48.63 -13.62
N ARG A 88 -2.01 49.71 -13.77
CA ARG A 88 -1.82 50.41 -15.04
C ARG A 88 -0.34 50.77 -15.22
N GLY A 89 0.26 50.25 -16.29
CA GLY A 89 1.68 50.46 -16.58
C GLY A 89 2.00 50.59 -18.06
N ARG A 90 3.27 50.91 -18.33
CA ARG A 90 3.93 50.94 -19.64
C ARG A 90 5.23 50.19 -19.54
N ASP A 91 5.58 49.39 -20.55
CA ASP A 91 6.85 48.64 -20.61
C ASP A 91 7.11 47.85 -19.30
N GLY A 92 6.04 47.21 -18.77
CA GLY A 92 6.09 46.39 -17.55
C GLY A 92 6.05 47.16 -16.21
N VAL A 93 6.09 48.50 -16.19
CA VAL A 93 6.14 49.30 -14.94
C VAL A 93 5.00 50.33 -14.85
N GLY A 94 4.45 50.52 -13.66
CA GLY A 94 3.23 51.31 -13.49
C GLY A 94 2.84 51.68 -12.06
N THR A 95 1.56 51.99 -11.91
CA THR A 95 0.90 52.30 -10.63
C THR A 95 -0.24 51.32 -10.37
N ILE A 96 -0.56 51.09 -9.10
CA ILE A 96 -1.74 50.33 -8.68
C ILE A 96 -2.73 51.28 -7.99
N ASP A 97 -3.96 51.34 -8.49
CA ASP A 97 -5.10 51.96 -7.81
C ASP A 97 -5.86 50.88 -7.03
N ILE A 98 -6.17 51.11 -5.76
CA ILE A 98 -7.10 50.26 -4.97
C ILE A 98 -8.22 51.17 -4.45
N THR A 99 -9.45 50.94 -4.91
CA THR A 99 -10.61 51.77 -4.52
C THR A 99 -11.70 50.95 -3.86
N ASN A 100 -12.19 51.45 -2.72
CA ASN A 100 -13.41 50.99 -2.05
C ASN A 100 -14.43 52.15 -2.04
N ARG A 101 -15.61 51.92 -2.59
CA ARG A 101 -16.63 52.94 -2.85
C ARG A 101 -17.53 53.15 -1.64
N SER A 102 -18.01 54.37 -1.43
CA SER A 102 -18.86 54.73 -0.27
C SER A 102 -18.24 54.38 1.09
N ALA A 103 -16.91 54.38 1.15
CA ALA A 103 -16.11 54.06 2.33
C ALA A 103 -15.28 55.29 2.73
N THR A 104 -14.98 55.46 4.02
CA THR A 104 -14.18 56.61 4.47
C THR A 104 -13.11 56.22 5.48
N LEU A 105 -11.85 56.53 5.15
CA LEU A 105 -10.73 56.40 6.08
C LEU A 105 -10.75 57.61 7.03
N GLN A 106 -10.87 57.39 8.33
CA GLN A 106 -10.87 58.47 9.34
C GLN A 106 -9.52 58.50 10.09
N PRO A 107 -9.06 59.66 10.60
CA PRO A 107 -7.79 59.77 11.33
C PRO A 107 -7.63 58.75 12.48
N TRP A 108 -8.70 58.49 13.24
CA TRP A 108 -8.69 57.56 14.38
C TRP A 108 -8.48 56.08 13.99
N HIS A 109 -8.79 55.66 12.75
CA HIS A 109 -8.50 54.30 12.27
C HIS A 109 -6.98 54.05 12.28
N LEU A 110 -6.19 55.05 11.87
CA LEU A 110 -4.74 54.98 11.86
C LEU A 110 -4.10 55.34 13.22
N ASP A 111 -4.76 56.18 14.02
CA ASP A 111 -4.30 56.54 15.37
C ASP A 111 -4.45 55.35 16.33
N LEU A 112 -5.70 55.03 16.73
CA LEU A 112 -6.02 54.05 17.78
C LEU A 112 -6.02 52.59 17.28
N GLY A 113 -5.98 52.35 15.96
CA GLY A 113 -6.14 51.00 15.40
C GLY A 113 -7.58 50.48 15.42
N GLY A 114 -8.57 51.38 15.53
CA GLY A 114 -9.98 51.02 15.50
C GLY A 114 -10.34 50.27 14.21
N THR A 115 -11.05 49.15 14.34
CA THR A 115 -11.41 48.26 13.23
C THR A 115 -12.82 47.72 13.40
N SER A 116 -13.59 47.66 12.31
CA SER A 116 -14.90 46.99 12.25
C SER A 116 -14.78 45.46 12.17
N LYS A 117 -13.56 44.92 12.03
CA LYS A 117 -13.29 43.47 12.03
C LYS A 117 -13.39 42.82 13.43
N ALA A 118 -13.43 43.62 14.50
CA ALA A 118 -13.42 43.11 15.86
C ALA A 118 -14.77 42.47 16.23
N GLY A 119 -14.75 41.20 16.65
CA GLY A 119 -15.94 40.41 16.99
C GLY A 119 -16.57 39.64 15.82
N ASP A 120 -16.22 39.95 14.57
CA ASP A 120 -16.69 39.17 13.42
C ASP A 120 -15.80 37.93 13.22
N ALA A 121 -16.35 36.77 13.58
CA ALA A 121 -15.69 35.47 13.44
C ALA A 121 -15.39 35.06 11.99
N GLN A 122 -16.02 35.68 10.99
CA GLN A 122 -15.74 35.43 9.56
C GLN A 122 -14.61 36.31 9.02
N GLN A 123 -14.30 37.44 9.64
CA GLN A 123 -13.24 38.34 9.17
C GLN A 123 -11.84 37.92 9.65
N ALA A 124 -10.80 38.50 9.03
CA ALA A 124 -9.40 38.22 9.32
C ALA A 124 -8.68 39.46 9.90
N GLY A 125 -8.30 39.39 11.17
CA GLY A 125 -7.49 40.38 11.89
C GLY A 125 -8.29 41.33 12.80
N ALA A 126 -8.02 41.32 14.11
CA ALA A 126 -8.84 41.98 15.13
C ALA A 126 -8.34 43.36 15.64
N HIS A 127 -7.20 43.87 15.16
CA HIS A 127 -6.49 45.01 15.80
C HIS A 127 -6.24 46.24 14.91
N GLY A 128 -6.74 46.26 13.67
CA GLY A 128 -6.62 47.40 12.74
C GLY A 128 -5.20 47.81 12.28
N GLU A 129 -4.14 47.21 12.83
CA GLU A 129 -2.75 47.60 12.54
C GLU A 129 -2.32 47.38 11.09
N GLY A 130 -2.94 46.44 10.37
CA GLY A 130 -2.55 46.07 9.00
C GLY A 130 -2.48 47.26 8.04
N LEU A 131 -3.40 48.22 8.16
CA LEU A 131 -3.41 49.44 7.34
C LEU A 131 -2.30 50.45 7.70
N LYS A 132 -1.71 50.33 8.89
CA LYS A 132 -0.49 51.08 9.28
C LYS A 132 0.76 50.37 8.73
N ILE A 133 0.73 49.04 8.69
CA ILE A 133 1.86 48.18 8.29
C ILE A 133 2.01 48.13 6.76
N ALA A 134 0.94 48.05 5.98
CA ALA A 134 0.99 48.00 4.51
C ALA A 134 1.71 49.25 3.93
N PRO A 135 1.28 50.47 4.32
CA PRO A 135 2.10 51.68 4.43
C PRO A 135 3.62 51.49 4.44
N LEU A 136 4.08 50.93 5.56
CA LEU A 136 5.47 50.77 5.94
C LEU A 136 6.25 49.78 5.07
N VAL A 137 5.60 48.69 4.66
CA VAL A 137 6.21 47.63 3.85
C VAL A 137 6.43 48.08 2.40
N LEU A 138 5.48 48.82 1.82
CA LEU A 138 5.60 49.33 0.45
C LEU A 138 6.64 50.45 0.31
N LEU A 139 6.82 51.27 1.36
CA LEU A 139 7.71 52.45 1.35
C LEU A 139 9.20 52.14 1.63
N ARG A 140 9.54 50.96 2.15
CA ARG A 140 10.88 50.61 2.65
C ARG A 140 11.72 49.84 1.62
N GLY A 141 13.02 49.73 1.89
CA GLY A 141 13.90 48.71 1.33
C GLY A 141 14.10 48.81 -0.18
N ARG A 142 14.16 47.66 -0.85
CA ARG A 142 14.37 47.56 -2.31
C ARG A 142 13.13 47.96 -3.11
N GLN A 143 11.95 47.87 -2.49
CA GLN A 143 10.67 48.19 -3.09
C GLN A 143 10.50 49.69 -3.30
N ASN A 144 10.55 50.49 -2.22
CA ASN A 144 10.59 51.95 -2.27
C ASN A 144 9.43 52.60 -3.08
N HIS A 145 8.25 51.97 -3.09
CA HIS A 145 7.09 52.46 -3.82
C HIS A 145 6.45 53.68 -3.12
N GLY A 146 5.97 54.66 -3.89
CA GLY A 146 5.22 55.78 -3.35
C GLY A 146 3.80 55.34 -2.99
N VAL A 147 3.28 55.74 -1.82
CA VAL A 147 1.90 55.44 -1.42
C VAL A 147 1.15 56.71 -1.03
N THR A 148 0.03 56.96 -1.71
CA THR A 148 -0.93 58.01 -1.40
C THR A 148 -2.33 57.43 -1.22
N CYS A 149 -3.22 58.18 -0.57
CA CYS A 149 -4.62 57.83 -0.42
C CYS A 149 -5.51 59.09 -0.52
N ARG A 150 -6.70 58.95 -1.10
CA ARG A 150 -7.74 59.98 -1.17
C ARG A 150 -8.98 59.45 -0.47
N SER A 151 -9.49 60.21 0.51
CA SER A 151 -10.76 59.90 1.18
C SER A 151 -11.27 61.10 1.98
N GLY A 152 -12.59 61.24 2.14
CA GLY A 152 -13.22 62.28 2.97
C GLY A 152 -12.93 63.73 2.55
N GLY A 153 -12.48 63.95 1.31
CA GLY A 153 -12.00 65.25 0.82
C GLY A 153 -10.55 65.57 1.25
N PHE A 154 -9.77 64.56 1.66
CA PHE A 154 -8.36 64.70 2.03
C PHE A 154 -7.44 63.87 1.13
N ASN A 155 -6.29 64.44 0.80
CA ASN A 155 -5.15 63.73 0.24
C ASN A 155 -4.18 63.36 1.37
N TRP A 156 -3.93 62.07 1.52
CA TRP A 156 -3.04 61.46 2.49
C TRP A 156 -1.75 61.00 1.78
N LYS A 157 -0.60 61.50 2.22
CA LYS A 157 0.71 61.05 1.72
C LYS A 157 1.49 60.33 2.82
N PHE A 158 1.79 59.05 2.60
CA PHE A 158 2.62 58.25 3.51
C PHE A 158 4.11 58.43 3.16
N ASN A 159 4.96 58.51 4.18
CA ASN A 159 6.40 58.70 4.00
C ASN A 159 7.17 58.29 5.26
N PHE A 160 8.51 58.32 5.22
CA PHE A 160 9.34 58.29 6.42
C PHE A 160 9.74 59.68 6.91
N THR A 161 9.95 59.79 8.23
CA THR A 161 10.58 60.94 8.90
C THR A 161 12.11 60.91 8.75
N THR A 162 12.79 61.97 9.16
CA THR A 162 14.27 62.00 9.28
C THR A 162 14.84 61.01 10.30
N ARG A 163 13.99 60.29 11.06
CA ARG A 163 14.38 59.27 12.05
C ARG A 163 13.82 57.87 11.71
N GLY A 164 13.45 57.60 10.45
CA GLY A 164 12.99 56.28 10.00
C GLY A 164 11.64 55.80 10.54
N ARG A 165 10.87 56.68 11.20
CA ARG A 165 9.48 56.40 11.61
C ARG A 165 8.52 56.71 10.48
N LEU A 166 7.48 55.89 10.31
CA LEU A 166 6.39 56.14 9.36
C LEU A 166 5.63 57.41 9.77
N VAL A 167 5.16 58.16 8.77
CA VAL A 167 4.31 59.34 8.96
C VAL A 167 3.27 59.44 7.83
N ALA A 168 2.02 59.76 8.18
CA ALA A 168 0.98 60.12 7.22
C ALA A 168 0.74 61.63 7.29
N ARG A 169 0.77 62.31 6.14
CA ARG A 169 0.47 63.75 6.00
C ARG A 169 -0.87 63.91 5.30
N LEU A 170 -1.84 64.43 6.02
CA LEU A 170 -3.19 64.72 5.54
C LEU A 170 -3.23 66.19 5.10
N ARG A 171 -3.73 66.46 3.90
CA ARG A 171 -4.06 67.80 3.43
C ARG A 171 -5.50 67.83 2.90
N ARG A 172 -6.32 68.76 3.36
CA ARG A 172 -7.66 69.00 2.84
C ARG A 172 -7.55 69.41 1.36
N MET A 173 -8.40 68.84 0.53
CA MET A 173 -8.53 69.24 -0.87
C MET A 173 -9.45 70.46 -0.96
N SER A 174 -9.09 71.45 -1.78
CA SER A 174 -9.99 72.57 -2.08
C SER A 174 -11.17 72.10 -2.97
N PRO A 175 -12.28 72.85 -3.06
CA PRO A 175 -13.41 72.49 -3.91
C PRO A 175 -13.00 72.26 -5.37
N GLU A 176 -12.07 73.07 -5.89
CA GLU A 176 -11.56 72.97 -7.26
C GLU A 176 -10.67 71.73 -7.44
N ALA A 177 -9.93 71.32 -6.41
CA ALA A 177 -9.13 70.10 -6.41
C ALA A 177 -10.02 68.84 -6.36
N ILE A 178 -11.14 68.88 -5.62
CA ILE A 178 -12.16 67.83 -5.61
C ILE A 178 -12.83 67.75 -6.99
N TYR A 179 -13.27 68.88 -7.54
CA TYR A 179 -13.89 68.95 -8.87
C TYR A 179 -12.97 68.40 -9.97
N LYS A 180 -11.70 68.85 -10.02
CA LYS A 180 -10.70 68.36 -10.99
C LYS A 180 -10.45 66.85 -10.85
N ALA A 181 -10.42 66.32 -9.63
CA ALA A 181 -10.26 64.88 -9.41
C ALA A 181 -11.49 64.08 -9.89
N LYS A 182 -12.71 64.59 -9.70
CA LYS A 182 -13.95 63.97 -10.21
C LYS A 182 -14.01 63.98 -11.74
N ASP A 183 -13.74 65.11 -12.37
CA ASP A 183 -13.66 65.26 -13.83
C ASP A 183 -12.59 64.33 -14.44
N GLN A 184 -11.40 64.25 -13.81
CA GLN A 184 -10.36 63.33 -14.22
C GLN A 184 -10.81 61.86 -14.08
N ALA A 185 -11.48 61.49 -12.99
CA ALA A 185 -11.97 60.13 -12.77
C ALA A 185 -13.04 59.73 -13.80
N GLN A 186 -13.98 60.62 -14.12
CA GLN A 186 -15.00 60.42 -15.17
C GLN A 186 -14.38 60.23 -16.56
N ARG A 187 -13.38 61.06 -16.91
CA ARG A 187 -12.63 60.93 -18.17
C ARG A 187 -11.81 59.64 -18.25
N LEU A 188 -11.37 59.10 -17.12
CA LEU A 188 -10.70 57.81 -17.04
C LEU A 188 -11.68 56.65 -17.19
N SER A 189 -12.79 56.62 -16.43
CA SER A 189 -13.78 55.53 -16.54
C SER A 189 -14.39 55.44 -17.95
N ALA A 190 -14.60 56.57 -18.63
CA ALA A 190 -15.06 56.57 -20.03
C ALA A 190 -14.02 56.09 -21.08
N ARG A 191 -12.78 55.78 -20.69
CA ARG A 191 -11.67 55.46 -21.62
C ARG A 191 -10.86 54.21 -21.25
N THR A 192 -11.13 53.59 -20.11
CA THR A 192 -10.31 52.53 -19.50
C THR A 192 -11.20 51.43 -18.93
N LEU A 193 -10.62 50.31 -18.48
CA LEU A 193 -11.36 49.19 -17.88
C LEU A 193 -11.97 49.49 -16.49
N LEU A 194 -11.95 50.74 -16.04
CA LEU A 194 -12.48 51.15 -14.73
C LEU A 194 -14.01 51.02 -14.65
N PRO A 195 -14.56 50.31 -13.65
CA PRO A 195 -16.00 50.11 -13.54
C PRO A 195 -16.79 51.36 -13.12
N PHE A 196 -16.16 52.32 -12.43
CA PHE A 196 -16.79 53.59 -12.03
C PHE A 196 -15.77 54.73 -11.90
N ALA A 197 -16.27 55.96 -11.88
CA ALA A 197 -15.48 57.16 -11.57
C ALA A 197 -15.45 57.38 -10.05
N THR A 198 -14.25 57.49 -9.47
CA THR A 198 -14.05 57.59 -8.01
C THR A 198 -14.30 59.00 -7.48
N ASP A 199 -14.93 59.10 -6.31
CA ASP A 199 -15.20 60.35 -5.61
C ASP A 199 -14.25 60.53 -4.40
N PRO A 200 -13.35 61.53 -4.39
CA PRO A 200 -12.45 61.79 -3.28
C PRO A 200 -13.12 62.09 -1.92
N VAL A 201 -14.44 62.35 -1.91
CA VAL A 201 -15.24 62.63 -0.72
C VAL A 201 -15.87 61.36 -0.15
N SER A 202 -16.56 60.56 -0.97
CA SER A 202 -17.29 59.37 -0.50
C SER A 202 -16.47 58.08 -0.48
N ASP A 203 -15.35 58.01 -1.20
CA ASP A 203 -14.62 56.76 -1.41
C ASP A 203 -13.28 56.72 -0.64
N VAL A 204 -12.65 55.55 -0.60
CA VAL A 204 -11.23 55.37 -0.26
C VAL A 204 -10.50 54.90 -1.50
N GLN A 205 -9.62 55.72 -2.06
CA GLN A 205 -8.71 55.34 -3.15
C GLN A 205 -7.26 55.39 -2.67
N PHE A 206 -6.57 54.27 -2.62
CA PHE A 206 -5.11 54.21 -2.52
C PHE A 206 -4.48 54.22 -3.91
N VAL A 207 -3.32 54.87 -4.04
CA VAL A 207 -2.47 54.79 -5.24
C VAL A 207 -1.05 54.41 -4.81
N ILE A 208 -0.51 53.36 -5.43
CA ILE A 208 0.79 52.77 -5.13
C ILE A 208 1.68 52.89 -6.38
N GLY A 209 2.95 53.26 -6.22
CA GLY A 209 3.92 53.41 -7.32
C GLY A 209 4.04 54.83 -7.89
N GLU A 210 3.37 55.84 -7.32
CA GLU A 210 3.50 57.22 -7.79
C GLU A 210 4.96 57.74 -7.63
N ALA A 211 5.64 57.97 -8.76
CA ALA A 211 7.03 58.44 -8.78
C ALA A 211 7.17 59.89 -8.26
N HIS A 212 7.54 60.04 -6.99
CA HIS A 212 7.72 61.35 -6.35
C HIS A 212 8.92 61.36 -5.37
N ALA A 213 9.32 62.56 -4.91
CA ALA A 213 10.34 62.69 -3.86
C ALA A 213 9.77 62.31 -2.47
N GLY A 214 10.50 61.44 -1.76
CA GLY A 214 10.17 60.91 -0.44
C GLY A 214 11.42 60.76 0.45
N ARG A 215 11.31 59.98 1.53
CA ARG A 215 12.44 59.55 2.36
C ARG A 215 12.44 58.04 2.57
N ASP A 216 13.62 57.43 2.60
CA ASP A 216 13.80 56.00 2.90
C ASP A 216 13.70 55.70 4.41
N GLU A 217 13.83 54.42 4.79
CA GLU A 217 13.83 53.98 6.18
C GLU A 217 14.96 54.56 7.05
N TYR A 218 16.02 55.10 6.43
CA TYR A 218 17.11 55.80 7.11
C TYR A 218 16.88 57.32 7.17
N GLY A 219 15.76 57.80 6.62
CA GLY A 219 15.40 59.22 6.56
C GLY A 219 16.12 60.00 5.45
N ARG A 220 16.91 59.37 4.58
CA ARG A 220 17.60 60.00 3.43
C ARG A 220 16.58 60.32 2.34
N GLN A 221 16.83 61.34 1.52
CA GLN A 221 15.93 61.66 0.39
C GLN A 221 16.06 60.61 -0.71
N VAL A 222 14.93 60.14 -1.24
CA VAL A 222 14.86 59.17 -2.36
C VAL A 222 13.74 59.53 -3.34
N LYS A 223 13.91 59.15 -4.60
CA LYS A 223 12.82 59.10 -5.58
C LYS A 223 12.08 57.77 -5.42
N ARG A 224 10.76 57.80 -5.35
CA ARG A 224 9.91 56.60 -5.31
C ARG A 224 9.88 55.88 -6.65
N SER A 225 9.79 54.56 -6.59
CA SER A 225 9.70 53.66 -7.75
C SER A 225 8.25 53.46 -8.20
N PRO A 226 8.01 53.16 -9.51
CA PRO A 226 6.81 52.48 -9.94
C PRO A 226 6.78 51.03 -9.42
N VAL A 227 5.61 50.38 -9.48
CA VAL A 227 5.47 48.94 -9.26
C VAL A 227 5.64 48.21 -10.58
N LYS A 228 6.31 47.06 -10.59
CA LYS A 228 6.41 46.22 -11.79
C LYS A 228 5.17 45.35 -11.96
N ARG A 229 4.91 44.88 -13.18
CA ARG A 229 3.87 43.87 -13.44
C ARG A 229 4.13 42.59 -12.67
N GLU A 230 5.38 42.11 -12.65
CA GLU A 230 5.72 40.84 -11.99
C GLU A 230 5.58 40.94 -10.46
N ASP A 231 5.82 42.12 -9.88
CA ASP A 231 5.53 42.39 -8.48
C ASP A 231 4.01 42.34 -8.24
N PHE A 232 3.21 43.05 -9.05
CA PHE A 232 1.74 43.04 -8.95
C PHE A 232 1.13 41.64 -9.09
N ASP A 233 1.53 40.89 -10.11
CA ASP A 233 1.06 39.52 -10.39
C ASP A 233 1.57 38.50 -9.33
N ALA A 234 2.55 38.87 -8.50
CA ALA A 234 2.94 38.13 -7.30
C ALA A 234 2.19 38.58 -6.02
N TRP A 235 1.66 39.81 -5.98
CA TRP A 235 0.89 40.35 -4.86
C TRP A 235 -0.58 39.94 -4.92
N THR A 236 -1.18 39.81 -6.11
CA THR A 236 -2.54 39.26 -6.29
C THR A 236 -2.66 37.85 -5.71
N LYS A 237 -1.61 37.03 -5.83
CA LYS A 237 -1.54 35.68 -5.22
C LYS A 237 -1.70 35.64 -3.71
N ALA A 238 -1.67 36.79 -3.01
CA ALA A 238 -1.98 36.91 -1.59
C ALA A 238 -3.44 36.55 -1.24
N ALA A 239 -4.35 36.53 -2.22
CA ALA A 239 -5.77 36.27 -2.02
C ALA A 239 -6.30 35.31 -3.09
N LEU A 240 -6.88 34.17 -2.67
CA LEU A 240 -7.36 33.11 -3.54
C LEU A 240 -8.42 33.60 -4.54
N PHE A 241 -9.29 34.54 -4.12
CA PHE A 241 -10.30 35.14 -4.99
C PHE A 241 -9.75 36.05 -6.10
N LEU A 242 -8.44 36.35 -6.13
CA LEU A 242 -7.80 37.10 -7.23
C LEU A 242 -7.12 36.20 -8.28
N HIS A 243 -7.21 34.88 -8.15
CA HIS A 243 -6.70 33.93 -9.15
C HIS A 243 -7.80 33.55 -10.16
N ASP A 244 -7.45 33.54 -11.44
CA ASP A 244 -8.26 32.96 -12.51
C ASP A 244 -8.13 31.42 -12.47
N ALA A 245 -8.65 30.77 -11.43
CA ALA A 245 -8.66 29.31 -11.31
C ALA A 245 -9.63 28.68 -12.33
N GLN A 246 -9.29 27.50 -12.86
CA GLN A 246 -10.17 26.79 -13.79
C GLN A 246 -11.39 26.20 -13.06
N ASP A 247 -12.52 26.07 -13.78
CA ASP A 247 -13.73 25.45 -13.24
C ASP A 247 -13.44 24.01 -12.75
N GLY A 248 -13.85 23.71 -11.51
CA GLY A 248 -13.57 22.43 -10.85
C GLY A 248 -12.17 22.27 -10.26
N ALA A 249 -11.26 23.24 -10.42
CA ALA A 249 -9.92 23.22 -9.83
C ALA A 249 -9.87 23.70 -8.35
N ILE A 250 -10.99 24.21 -7.85
CA ILE A 250 -11.27 24.52 -6.44
C ILE A 250 -12.51 23.70 -6.05
N ILE A 251 -12.36 22.76 -5.13
CA ILE A 251 -13.47 21.94 -4.60
C ILE A 251 -13.86 22.52 -3.24
N SER A 252 -14.89 23.37 -3.24
CA SER A 252 -15.38 24.05 -2.03
C SER A 252 -16.24 23.14 -1.14
N THR A 253 -15.99 23.20 0.17
CA THR A 253 -16.76 22.48 1.21
C THR A 253 -16.97 23.39 2.43
N GLU A 254 -17.84 23.00 3.37
CA GLU A 254 -18.12 23.81 4.57
C GLU A 254 -16.92 23.93 5.54
N ASP A 255 -16.03 22.93 5.54
CA ASP A 255 -14.80 22.93 6.35
C ASP A 255 -13.63 23.69 5.66
N GLY A 256 -13.72 23.89 4.33
CA GLY A 256 -12.77 24.64 3.51
C GLY A 256 -12.71 24.16 2.05
N ASP A 257 -11.81 24.73 1.25
CA ASP A 257 -11.61 24.33 -0.15
C ASP A 257 -10.35 23.47 -0.34
N LEU A 258 -10.45 22.41 -1.14
CA LEU A 258 -9.27 21.71 -1.71
C LEU A 258 -8.90 22.34 -3.06
N LEU A 259 -7.62 22.66 -3.25
CA LEU A 259 -7.10 23.32 -4.45
C LEU A 259 -6.27 22.30 -5.26
N THR A 260 -6.79 21.88 -6.41
CA THR A 260 -6.18 20.84 -7.25
C THR A 260 -5.31 21.39 -8.38
N ASP A 261 -5.52 22.67 -8.75
CA ASP A 261 -4.71 23.42 -9.74
C ASP A 261 -3.22 23.32 -9.42
N SER A 262 -2.42 22.97 -10.42
CA SER A 262 -0.95 22.87 -10.34
C SER A 262 -0.29 24.16 -9.84
N GLN A 263 -0.88 25.34 -10.10
CA GLN A 263 -0.38 26.63 -9.62
C GLN A 263 -0.70 26.90 -8.15
N LEU A 264 -1.69 26.22 -7.58
CA LEU A 264 -2.14 26.38 -6.19
C LEU A 264 -1.62 25.28 -5.25
N ARG A 265 -1.02 24.20 -5.78
CA ARG A 265 -0.37 23.15 -4.99
C ARG A 265 0.65 23.75 -4.01
N GLY A 266 0.69 23.22 -2.79
CA GLY A 266 1.55 23.71 -1.72
C GLY A 266 1.26 25.12 -1.21
N HIS A 267 0.12 25.73 -1.56
CA HIS A 267 -0.34 26.96 -0.94
C HIS A 267 -1.33 26.65 0.20
N ILE A 268 -1.14 27.26 1.37
CA ILE A 268 -2.13 27.26 2.44
C ILE A 268 -2.75 28.65 2.53
N TYR A 269 -4.06 28.72 2.39
CA TYR A 269 -4.92 29.87 2.63
C TYR A 269 -5.79 29.64 3.88
N LEU A 270 -6.26 30.73 4.48
CA LEU A 270 -7.31 30.75 5.50
C LEU A 270 -8.27 31.87 5.13
N LYS A 271 -9.57 31.56 4.98
CA LYS A 271 -10.61 32.52 4.55
C LYS A 271 -10.22 33.26 3.27
N ARG A 272 -9.74 32.50 2.27
CA ARG A 272 -9.18 32.94 0.99
C ARG A 272 -7.94 33.83 1.08
N LEU A 273 -7.39 34.10 2.26
CA LEU A 273 -6.15 34.87 2.42
C LEU A 273 -4.96 33.94 2.61
N LEU A 274 -3.91 34.15 1.82
CA LEU A 274 -2.73 33.31 1.84
C LEU A 274 -2.07 33.36 3.23
N LEU A 275 -1.66 32.21 3.76
CA LEU A 275 -0.79 32.10 4.93
C LEU A 275 0.67 31.90 4.50
N HIS A 276 0.92 30.84 3.72
CA HIS A 276 2.26 30.45 3.26
C HIS A 276 2.21 29.68 1.92
N VAL A 277 3.37 29.55 1.27
CA VAL A 277 3.59 28.83 0.00
C VAL A 277 4.83 27.98 0.11
N SER A 278 4.73 26.70 -0.25
CA SER A 278 5.86 25.79 -0.34
C SER A 278 6.86 26.24 -1.40
N THR A 279 8.13 26.38 -0.99
CA THR A 279 9.29 26.52 -1.89
C THR A 279 10.10 25.21 -1.89
N PRO A 280 11.00 24.99 -2.87
CA PRO A 280 11.90 23.83 -2.86
C PRO A 280 12.78 23.68 -1.61
N THR A 281 12.84 24.70 -0.75
CA THR A 281 13.64 24.74 0.48
C THR A 281 12.81 24.84 1.76
N ARG A 282 11.48 24.99 1.69
CA ARG A 282 10.60 25.17 2.84
C ARG A 282 9.13 24.94 2.47
N SER A 283 8.46 23.98 3.12
CA SER A 283 7.01 23.80 2.98
C SER A 283 6.19 24.95 3.58
N ALA A 284 4.96 25.13 3.08
CA ALA A 284 3.90 25.89 3.73
C ALA A 284 3.35 25.19 4.98
N SER A 285 3.39 23.85 5.02
CA SER A 285 2.96 23.08 6.20
C SER A 285 3.86 23.35 7.39
N ILE A 286 3.27 23.55 8.57
CA ILE A 286 4.00 23.68 9.83
C ILE A 286 4.76 22.39 10.21
N THR A 287 4.43 21.25 9.61
CA THR A 287 5.19 19.98 9.74
C THR A 287 6.52 19.97 8.99
N GLY A 288 6.75 20.94 8.08
CA GLY A 288 7.91 20.99 7.19
C GLY A 288 7.82 20.05 5.98
N LYS A 289 6.93 19.05 6.00
CA LYS A 289 6.71 18.09 4.90
C LYS A 289 6.08 18.75 3.67
N PRO A 290 6.39 18.32 2.43
CA PRO A 290 5.75 18.85 1.23
C PRO A 290 4.24 18.58 1.20
N LEU A 291 3.51 19.39 0.45
CA LEU A 291 2.07 19.26 0.25
C LEU A 291 1.80 18.87 -1.21
N ARG A 292 1.00 17.82 -1.47
CA ARG A 292 0.58 17.44 -2.85
C ARG A 292 -0.44 18.43 -3.39
N PHE A 293 -1.32 18.94 -2.53
CA PHE A 293 -2.41 19.85 -2.88
C PHE A 293 -2.23 21.25 -2.27
N GLY A 294 -3.10 22.18 -2.66
CA GLY A 294 -3.32 23.43 -1.93
C GLY A 294 -4.60 23.36 -1.09
N TYR A 295 -4.69 24.20 -0.06
CA TYR A 295 -5.82 24.19 0.88
C TYR A 295 -6.27 25.61 1.22
N ASN A 296 -7.57 25.84 1.36
CA ASN A 296 -8.13 27.04 1.96
C ASN A 296 -9.02 26.67 3.15
N PHE A 297 -8.53 26.88 4.37
CA PHE A 297 -9.32 26.58 5.56
C PHE A 297 -10.46 27.60 5.74
N ALA A 298 -11.68 27.15 6.03
CA ALA A 298 -12.80 28.04 6.34
C ALA A 298 -12.63 28.72 7.72
N SER A 299 -12.03 27.99 8.67
CA SER A 299 -11.73 28.48 10.02
C SER A 299 -10.32 28.08 10.47
N GLY A 300 -9.84 28.67 11.57
CA GLY A 300 -8.52 28.38 12.13
C GLY A 300 -7.92 29.58 12.87
N ARG A 301 -7.02 29.31 13.81
CA ARG A 301 -6.27 30.32 14.56
C ARG A 301 -4.92 30.55 13.91
N THR A 302 -4.58 31.78 13.57
CA THR A 302 -3.24 32.12 13.07
C THR A 302 -2.25 32.46 14.17
N ASN A 303 -0.97 32.18 13.92
CA ASN A 303 0.12 32.76 14.70
C ASN A 303 0.14 34.32 14.59
N ARG A 304 0.88 35.00 15.47
CA ARG A 304 0.93 36.48 15.55
C ARG A 304 1.32 37.16 14.22
N GLU A 305 2.16 36.52 13.40
CA GLU A 305 2.61 37.07 12.11
C GLU A 305 1.68 36.71 10.93
N ARG A 306 0.63 35.91 11.19
CA ARG A 306 -0.31 35.31 10.21
C ARG A 306 0.35 34.46 9.11
N GLN A 307 1.38 33.71 9.48
CA GLN A 307 2.15 32.86 8.55
C GLN A 307 1.75 31.38 8.57
N SER A 308 1.08 30.91 9.62
CA SER A 308 0.60 29.52 9.75
C SER A 308 -0.64 29.48 10.63
N VAL A 309 -1.35 28.35 10.62
CA VAL A 309 -2.25 27.94 11.72
C VAL A 309 -1.45 27.73 13.03
N ALA A 310 -2.12 27.56 14.17
CA ALA A 310 -1.45 27.64 15.48
C ALA A 310 -0.65 26.38 15.84
N GLY A 311 -0.90 25.23 15.19
CA GLY A 311 -0.13 24.00 15.39
C GLY A 311 -0.40 22.93 14.33
N ALA A 312 0.52 21.96 14.21
CA ALA A 312 0.42 20.84 13.27
C ALA A 312 -0.88 20.02 13.43
N ASP A 313 -1.38 19.92 14.66
CA ASP A 313 -2.60 19.21 14.99
C ASP A 313 -3.87 19.92 14.48
N GLU A 314 -3.88 21.26 14.49
CA GLU A 314 -4.94 22.08 13.88
C GLU A 314 -4.88 22.00 12.36
N GLU A 315 -3.67 22.02 11.78
CA GLU A 315 -3.44 21.88 10.34
C GLU A 315 -3.93 20.54 9.80
N ALA A 316 -3.52 19.43 10.44
CA ALA A 316 -3.92 18.08 10.01
C ALA A 316 -5.43 17.85 10.16
N ARG A 317 -6.07 18.34 11.24
CA ARG A 317 -7.53 18.25 11.39
C ARG A 317 -8.28 19.05 10.34
N ALA A 318 -7.83 20.27 10.02
CA ALA A 318 -8.46 21.08 8.97
C ALA A 318 -8.31 20.44 7.57
N ILE A 319 -7.13 19.89 7.26
CA ILE A 319 -6.89 19.16 6.01
C ILE A 319 -7.79 17.92 5.90
N LEU A 320 -7.86 17.09 6.95
CA LEU A 320 -8.62 15.84 6.91
C LEU A 320 -10.15 16.05 6.96
N ALA A 321 -10.62 17.13 7.61
CA ALA A 321 -12.01 17.56 7.50
C ALA A 321 -12.38 17.92 6.05
N ILE A 322 -11.55 18.72 5.37
CA ILE A 322 -11.73 19.04 3.94
C ILE A 322 -11.75 17.75 3.11
N TRP A 323 -10.79 16.83 3.28
CA TRP A 323 -10.78 15.56 2.54
C TRP A 323 -12.03 14.71 2.77
N SER A 324 -12.55 14.67 3.99
CA SER A 324 -13.80 13.96 4.31
C SER A 324 -14.98 14.51 3.51
N ARG A 325 -15.12 15.84 3.43
CA ARG A 325 -16.21 16.49 2.66
C ARG A 325 -15.99 16.41 1.15
N VAL A 326 -14.75 16.54 0.69
CA VAL A 326 -14.38 16.38 -0.72
C VAL A 326 -14.75 14.99 -1.20
N LEU A 327 -14.41 13.93 -0.45
CA LEU A 327 -14.74 12.55 -0.81
C LEU A 327 -16.24 12.20 -0.66
N ALA A 328 -16.98 12.98 0.14
CA ALA A 328 -18.44 12.91 0.15
C ALA A 328 -19.09 13.51 -1.11
N ALA A 329 -18.51 14.57 -1.68
CA ALA A 329 -19.01 15.25 -2.87
C ALA A 329 -18.45 14.72 -4.20
N ARG A 330 -17.23 14.17 -4.18
CA ARG A 330 -16.44 13.74 -5.34
C ARG A 330 -15.64 12.46 -5.00
N PRO A 331 -16.28 11.28 -5.02
CA PRO A 331 -15.61 10.02 -4.67
C PRO A 331 -14.42 9.66 -5.57
N GLU A 332 -14.36 10.20 -6.79
CA GLU A 332 -13.32 9.89 -7.77
C GLU A 332 -11.91 10.37 -7.37
N VAL A 333 -11.78 11.27 -6.39
CA VAL A 333 -10.47 11.70 -5.85
C VAL A 333 -9.98 10.81 -4.69
N ALA A 334 -10.65 9.69 -4.40
CA ALA A 334 -10.17 8.70 -3.42
C ALA A 334 -8.80 8.12 -3.80
N SER A 335 -8.52 8.00 -5.10
CA SER A 335 -7.22 7.62 -5.66
C SER A 335 -6.08 8.53 -5.17
N GLU A 336 -6.22 9.85 -5.33
CA GLU A 336 -5.22 10.84 -4.91
C GLU A 336 -4.92 10.79 -3.40
N LEU A 337 -5.92 10.51 -2.56
CA LEU A 337 -5.71 10.34 -1.11
C LEU A 337 -5.07 8.97 -0.78
N SER A 338 -5.54 7.90 -1.42
CA SER A 338 -4.99 6.55 -1.28
C SER A 338 -3.51 6.50 -1.70
N ASP A 339 -3.14 7.15 -2.80
CA ASP A 339 -1.76 7.32 -3.24
C ASP A 339 -0.90 8.01 -2.17
N MET A 340 -1.39 9.11 -1.59
CA MET A 340 -0.64 9.84 -0.55
C MET A 340 -0.44 9.01 0.71
N LEU A 341 -1.45 8.24 1.11
CA LEU A 341 -1.37 7.31 2.25
C LEU A 341 -0.40 6.16 1.96
N ASN A 342 -0.32 5.69 0.71
CA ASN A 342 0.59 4.61 0.32
C ASN A 342 1.98 5.05 -0.14
N THR A 343 2.25 6.36 -0.21
CA THR A 343 3.58 6.89 -0.55
C THR A 343 4.46 6.95 0.69
N THR A 344 5.58 6.22 0.67
CA THR A 344 6.62 6.30 1.72
C THR A 344 7.50 7.55 1.57
N GLU A 345 7.92 7.88 0.35
CA GLU A 345 8.71 9.06 0.04
C GLU A 345 8.20 9.80 -1.22
N PRO A 346 7.99 11.14 -1.16
CA PRO A 346 8.08 11.98 0.02
C PRO A 346 6.87 11.78 0.95
N GLN A 347 7.10 11.79 2.26
CA GLN A 347 6.00 11.79 3.23
C GLN A 347 5.23 13.12 3.15
N TYR A 348 4.01 13.08 2.63
CA TYR A 348 3.17 14.27 2.47
C TYR A 348 2.65 14.83 3.80
N ALA A 349 2.55 16.16 3.88
CA ALA A 349 1.88 16.86 4.98
C ALA A 349 0.36 16.58 4.98
N ASP A 350 -0.23 16.43 3.80
CA ASP A 350 -1.65 16.19 3.53
C ASP A 350 -2.22 15.02 4.38
N VAL A 351 -1.43 13.97 4.56
CA VAL A 351 -1.80 12.75 5.32
C VAL A 351 -1.06 12.61 6.66
N SER A 352 -0.24 13.60 7.03
CA SER A 352 0.71 13.48 8.14
C SER A 352 0.08 13.24 9.53
N GLY A 353 -1.20 13.58 9.70
CA GLY A 353 -2.00 13.30 10.91
C GLY A 353 -3.11 12.26 10.72
N ALA A 354 -3.17 11.56 9.59
CA ALA A 354 -4.31 10.69 9.21
C ALA A 354 -4.65 9.66 10.29
N LYS A 355 -3.66 8.95 10.84
CA LYS A 355 -3.80 7.96 11.93
C LYS A 355 -4.36 8.51 13.26
N ARG A 356 -4.54 9.84 13.41
CA ARG A 356 -5.15 10.46 14.60
C ARG A 356 -6.49 11.14 14.35
N HIS A 357 -6.72 11.56 13.11
CA HIS A 357 -7.72 12.58 12.78
C HIS A 357 -8.59 12.24 11.57
N MET A 358 -8.31 11.13 10.87
CA MET A 358 -9.24 10.60 9.88
C MET A 358 -10.48 10.02 10.60
N ASN A 359 -11.66 10.34 10.10
CA ASN A 359 -12.91 9.78 10.62
C ASN A 359 -13.27 8.48 9.89
N VAL A 360 -14.08 7.64 10.55
CA VAL A 360 -14.58 6.36 10.03
C VAL A 360 -15.19 6.53 8.63
N GLU A 361 -15.95 7.60 8.42
CA GLU A 361 -16.63 7.88 7.14
C GLU A 361 -15.67 8.14 5.96
N THR A 362 -14.45 8.61 6.22
CA THR A 362 -13.39 8.73 5.21
C THR A 362 -12.68 7.40 5.01
N ALA A 363 -12.41 6.68 6.11
CA ALA A 363 -11.80 5.35 6.04
C ALA A 363 -12.68 4.35 5.25
N CYS A 364 -14.00 4.36 5.45
CA CYS A 364 -14.96 3.57 4.65
C CYS A 364 -15.01 3.97 3.16
N ARG A 365 -14.64 5.21 2.79
CA ARG A 365 -14.54 5.59 1.37
C ARG A 365 -13.25 5.09 0.74
N LEU A 366 -12.17 5.03 1.53
CA LEU A 366 -10.90 4.45 1.09
C LEU A 366 -10.98 2.91 1.00
N GLU A 367 -11.63 2.25 1.97
CA GLU A 367 -11.94 0.82 1.91
C GLU A 367 -12.75 0.47 0.66
N LYS A 368 -13.86 1.17 0.39
CA LYS A 368 -14.64 0.98 -0.85
C LYS A 368 -13.88 1.29 -2.14
N TYR A 369 -12.90 2.20 -2.10
CA TYR A 369 -12.02 2.47 -3.23
C TYR A 369 -11.03 1.31 -3.48
N LEU A 370 -10.49 0.70 -2.42
CA LEU A 370 -9.57 -0.43 -2.49
C LEU A 370 -10.28 -1.75 -2.85
N ILE A 371 -11.49 -1.99 -2.35
CA ILE A 371 -12.24 -3.23 -2.56
C ILE A 371 -13.13 -3.17 -3.84
N GLY A 372 -13.25 -2.00 -4.48
CA GLY A 372 -14.06 -1.81 -5.69
C GLY A 372 -13.55 -2.59 -6.92
N ASP A 373 -14.45 -2.86 -7.86
CA ASP A 373 -14.27 -3.76 -9.03
C ASP A 373 -12.98 -3.56 -9.83
N GLN A 374 -12.48 -2.32 -9.89
CA GLN A 374 -11.21 -1.93 -10.52
C GLN A 374 -9.96 -2.62 -9.94
N PHE A 375 -10.07 -3.18 -8.73
CA PHE A 375 -9.03 -3.96 -8.05
C PHE A 375 -9.49 -5.39 -7.72
N ALA A 376 -10.55 -5.89 -8.36
CA ALA A 376 -11.05 -7.25 -8.12
C ALA A 376 -9.93 -8.31 -8.24
N GLY A 377 -9.86 -9.21 -7.27
CA GLY A 377 -8.75 -10.17 -7.13
C GLY A 377 -7.47 -9.59 -6.50
N THR A 378 -7.51 -8.41 -5.88
CA THR A 378 -6.40 -7.85 -5.08
C THR A 378 -6.63 -8.10 -3.59
N TRP A 379 -5.61 -8.58 -2.89
CA TRP A 379 -5.58 -8.64 -1.42
C TRP A 379 -4.60 -7.60 -0.88
N TYR A 380 -5.05 -6.74 0.03
CA TYR A 380 -4.20 -5.74 0.66
C TYR A 380 -3.70 -6.24 2.03
N TYR A 381 -2.43 -6.04 2.31
CA TYR A 381 -1.75 -6.47 3.55
C TYR A 381 -0.73 -5.41 3.99
N CYS A 382 -0.16 -5.51 5.19
CA CYS A 382 1.01 -4.72 5.58
C CYS A 382 2.26 -5.61 5.77
N GLY A 383 3.46 -5.02 5.67
CA GLY A 383 4.73 -5.74 5.88
C GLY A 383 4.92 -6.40 7.26
N GLU A 384 3.98 -6.24 8.21
CA GLU A 384 3.94 -7.04 9.43
C GLU A 384 3.17 -8.36 9.27
N ASP A 385 2.10 -8.40 8.46
CA ASP A 385 1.34 -9.63 8.17
C ASP A 385 2.21 -10.63 7.39
N LYS A 386 3.12 -10.11 6.55
CA LYS A 386 4.11 -10.90 5.80
C LYS A 386 5.14 -11.65 6.67
N LYS A 387 5.10 -11.48 8.00
CA LYS A 387 5.87 -12.31 8.94
C LYS A 387 5.27 -13.71 9.14
N ASN A 388 4.00 -13.92 8.78
CA ASN A 388 3.41 -15.26 8.75
C ASN A 388 3.95 -16.05 7.55
N PRO A 389 4.57 -17.24 7.74
CA PRO A 389 5.09 -18.04 6.63
C PRO A 389 4.00 -18.53 5.64
N ARG A 390 2.74 -18.64 6.09
CA ARG A 390 1.58 -19.00 5.25
C ARG A 390 0.96 -17.80 4.52
N HIS A 391 1.42 -16.56 4.75
CA HIS A 391 0.82 -15.33 4.22
C HIS A 391 0.56 -15.39 2.69
N ASP A 392 1.60 -15.67 1.91
CA ASP A 392 1.51 -15.68 0.45
C ASP A 392 0.68 -16.89 -0.05
N GLN A 393 0.72 -18.02 0.67
CA GLN A 393 -0.13 -19.20 0.41
C GLN A 393 -1.62 -18.90 0.63
N ILE A 394 -1.97 -18.20 1.72
CA ILE A 394 -3.36 -17.82 2.02
C ILE A 394 -3.88 -16.86 0.95
N ILE A 395 -3.10 -15.86 0.56
CA ILE A 395 -3.49 -14.90 -0.49
C ILE A 395 -3.72 -15.59 -1.84
N GLN A 396 -2.83 -16.50 -2.24
CA GLN A 396 -3.02 -17.34 -3.42
C GLN A 396 -4.24 -18.26 -3.28
N GLY A 397 -4.44 -18.85 -2.10
CA GLY A 397 -5.59 -19.70 -1.77
C GLY A 397 -6.94 -18.99 -1.80
N LEU A 398 -6.95 -17.69 -1.52
CA LEU A 398 -8.10 -16.79 -1.69
C LEU A 398 -8.33 -16.34 -3.15
N GLY A 399 -7.51 -16.82 -4.09
CA GLY A 399 -7.58 -16.46 -5.51
C GLY A 399 -7.14 -15.02 -5.81
N CYS A 400 -6.30 -14.43 -4.94
CA CYS A 400 -5.97 -13.01 -4.95
C CYS A 400 -4.48 -12.74 -5.17
N ARG A 401 -4.16 -11.51 -5.60
CA ARG A 401 -2.79 -10.97 -5.69
C ARG A 401 -2.53 -10.04 -4.52
N GLY A 402 -1.45 -10.30 -3.77
CA GLY A 402 -1.02 -9.43 -2.68
C GLY A 402 -0.52 -8.06 -3.15
N VAL A 403 -0.96 -6.98 -2.48
CA VAL A 403 -0.44 -5.61 -2.59
C VAL A 403 -0.19 -5.05 -1.19
N GLU A 404 1.03 -4.56 -0.95
CA GLU A 404 1.40 -4.02 0.37
C GLU A 404 0.90 -2.58 0.55
N LEU A 405 0.31 -2.32 1.73
CA LEU A 405 -0.05 -1.00 2.23
C LEU A 405 0.94 -0.53 3.30
N THR A 406 1.20 0.78 3.35
CA THR A 406 2.01 1.36 4.43
C THR A 406 1.38 1.09 5.80
N SER A 407 2.21 0.88 6.82
CA SER A 407 1.75 0.64 8.20
C SER A 407 0.93 1.80 8.78
N ALA A 408 1.02 3.00 8.20
CA ALA A 408 0.16 4.14 8.53
C ALA A 408 -1.24 3.98 7.92
N TYR A 409 -1.35 3.57 6.66
CA TYR A 409 -2.62 3.36 5.95
C TYR A 409 -3.34 2.11 6.50
N TRP A 410 -2.62 0.99 6.65
CA TRP A 410 -3.14 -0.23 7.26
C TRP A 410 -3.76 0.03 8.64
N ALA A 411 -3.04 0.74 9.50
CA ALA A 411 -3.51 1.04 10.85
C ALA A 411 -4.72 1.99 10.90
N ILE A 412 -5.01 2.76 9.84
CA ILE A 412 -6.25 3.54 9.73
C ILE A 412 -7.43 2.61 9.44
N LEU A 413 -7.31 1.75 8.43
CA LEU A 413 -8.37 0.81 8.05
C LEU A 413 -8.64 -0.23 9.16
N ARG A 414 -7.58 -0.70 9.83
CA ARG A 414 -7.68 -1.62 10.97
C ARG A 414 -8.32 -1.01 12.22
N GLN A 415 -8.22 0.31 12.44
CA GLN A 415 -8.76 0.95 13.64
C GLN A 415 -10.28 0.73 13.77
N ASP A 416 -10.99 0.77 12.64
CA ASP A 416 -12.44 0.61 12.55
C ASP A 416 -12.86 -0.77 11.99
N ASN A 417 -11.93 -1.75 11.96
CA ASN A 417 -12.09 -3.11 11.42
C ASN A 417 -12.57 -3.17 9.95
N LEU A 418 -12.16 -2.20 9.12
CA LEU A 418 -12.55 -2.11 7.70
C LEU A 418 -11.75 -3.05 6.79
N ILE A 419 -10.65 -3.62 7.29
CA ILE A 419 -9.87 -4.63 6.60
C ILE A 419 -9.43 -5.73 7.57
N LEU A 420 -9.32 -6.95 7.08
CA LEU A 420 -8.91 -8.14 7.84
C LEU A 420 -7.47 -8.52 7.48
N THR A 421 -6.76 -9.20 8.39
CA THR A 421 -5.53 -9.91 8.03
C THR A 421 -5.86 -11.13 7.14
N ALA A 422 -4.85 -11.69 6.47
CA ALA A 422 -5.04 -12.92 5.70
C ALA A 422 -5.55 -14.08 6.57
N GLU A 423 -5.04 -14.22 7.79
CA GLU A 423 -5.47 -15.21 8.80
C GLU A 423 -6.92 -15.00 9.26
N GLU A 424 -7.33 -13.74 9.50
CA GLU A 424 -8.69 -13.42 9.92
C GLU A 424 -9.71 -13.73 8.82
N GLU A 425 -9.36 -13.50 7.54
CA GLU A 425 -10.20 -13.87 6.40
C GLU A 425 -10.22 -15.39 6.17
N GLU A 426 -9.09 -16.08 6.31
CA GLU A 426 -9.01 -17.54 6.29
C GLU A 426 -9.95 -18.14 7.34
N TYR A 427 -9.81 -17.74 8.61
CA TYR A 427 -10.69 -18.13 9.71
C TYR A 427 -12.16 -17.82 9.41
N ARG A 428 -12.46 -16.61 8.95
CA ARG A 428 -13.84 -16.18 8.65
C ARG A 428 -14.48 -17.05 7.56
N ARG A 429 -13.73 -17.40 6.51
CA ARG A 429 -14.22 -18.28 5.44
C ARG A 429 -14.36 -19.72 5.93
N PHE A 430 -13.32 -20.34 6.49
CA PHE A 430 -13.38 -21.71 7.00
C PHE A 430 -14.46 -21.93 8.07
N ARG A 431 -14.79 -20.89 8.86
CA ARG A 431 -15.88 -20.92 9.84
C ARG A 431 -17.27 -20.81 9.21
N ALA A 432 -17.40 -20.13 8.07
CA ALA A 432 -18.66 -19.97 7.34
C ALA A 432 -19.00 -21.17 6.43
N VAL A 433 -17.99 -21.94 5.99
CA VAL A 433 -18.18 -23.17 5.21
C VAL A 433 -18.88 -24.24 6.06
N PRO A 434 -19.90 -24.95 5.53
CA PRO A 434 -20.55 -26.04 6.25
C PRO A 434 -19.62 -27.26 6.42
N PRO A 435 -19.76 -28.03 7.53
CA PRO A 435 -19.12 -29.32 7.65
C PRO A 435 -19.67 -30.27 6.57
N LEU A 436 -18.79 -31.06 5.97
CA LEU A 436 -19.14 -32.07 4.98
C LEU A 436 -19.94 -33.19 5.65
N THR A 437 -21.26 -33.20 5.45
CA THR A 437 -22.12 -34.29 5.90
C THR A 437 -21.74 -35.58 5.16
N THR A 438 -21.19 -36.55 5.88
CA THR A 438 -20.86 -37.87 5.35
C THR A 438 -22.14 -38.66 5.06
N GLY A 439 -22.69 -38.48 3.86
CA GLY A 439 -23.56 -39.47 3.23
C GLY A 439 -22.79 -40.75 2.90
N GLU A 440 -23.53 -41.81 2.59
CA GLU A 440 -22.98 -43.15 2.37
C GLU A 440 -22.23 -43.29 1.02
N ASP A 441 -22.31 -42.27 0.16
CA ASP A 441 -21.70 -42.20 -1.18
C ASP A 441 -20.22 -41.75 -1.20
N GLY A 442 -19.53 -41.77 -0.05
CA GLY A 442 -18.13 -41.38 0.05
C GLY A 442 -17.20 -42.34 -0.69
N SER A 443 -16.24 -41.83 -1.48
CA SER A 443 -15.26 -42.68 -2.16
C SER A 443 -14.40 -43.46 -1.15
N PRO A 444 -13.87 -44.66 -1.50
CA PRO A 444 -12.95 -45.38 -0.64
C PRO A 444 -11.74 -44.51 -0.25
N PHE A 445 -11.13 -43.86 -1.24
CA PHE A 445 -10.03 -42.91 -1.06
C PHE A 445 -10.36 -41.79 -0.04
N ALA A 446 -11.57 -41.22 -0.08
CA ALA A 446 -12.01 -40.21 0.89
C ALA A 446 -12.08 -40.76 2.33
N SER A 447 -12.50 -42.02 2.46
CA SER A 447 -12.58 -42.72 3.74
C SER A 447 -11.20 -43.07 4.27
N ASP A 448 -10.28 -43.49 3.39
CA ASP A 448 -8.90 -43.80 3.72
C ASP A 448 -8.10 -42.54 4.12
N VAL A 449 -8.21 -41.44 3.37
CA VAL A 449 -7.61 -40.13 3.71
C VAL A 449 -8.11 -39.67 5.09
N ARG A 450 -9.42 -39.76 5.34
CA ARG A 450 -10.01 -39.43 6.64
C ARG A 450 -9.43 -40.30 7.75
N TRP A 451 -9.42 -41.61 7.57
CA TRP A 451 -9.00 -42.56 8.60
C TRP A 451 -7.53 -42.41 8.95
N LEU A 452 -6.64 -42.37 7.94
CA LEU A 452 -5.21 -42.19 8.13
C LEU A 452 -4.86 -40.83 8.75
N LEU A 453 -5.44 -39.73 8.28
CA LEU A 453 -5.17 -38.41 8.86
C LEU A 453 -5.65 -38.31 10.32
N CYS A 454 -6.82 -38.90 10.64
CA CYS A 454 -7.27 -39.02 12.03
C CYS A 454 -6.32 -39.88 12.86
N ALA A 455 -5.77 -40.97 12.31
CA ALA A 455 -4.81 -41.81 13.01
C ALA A 455 -3.49 -41.06 13.30
N CYS A 456 -2.95 -40.28 12.35
CA CYS A 456 -1.77 -39.44 12.57
C CYS A 456 -1.98 -38.39 13.67
N VAL A 457 -3.12 -37.68 13.64
CA VAL A 457 -3.49 -36.65 14.63
C VAL A 457 -3.83 -37.24 16.01
N LEU A 458 -4.27 -38.50 16.08
CA LEU A 458 -4.44 -39.21 17.36
C LEU A 458 -3.13 -39.81 17.90
N ALA A 459 -2.17 -40.13 17.02
CA ALA A 459 -0.90 -40.73 17.40
C ALA A 459 0.15 -39.70 17.88
N CYS A 460 0.13 -38.48 17.33
CA CYS A 460 1.08 -37.43 17.69
C CYS A 460 0.69 -36.74 19.03
N PRO A 461 1.56 -36.73 20.05
CA PRO A 461 1.25 -36.11 21.34
C PRO A 461 0.99 -34.59 21.26
N LYS A 462 1.49 -33.90 20.23
CA LYS A 462 1.31 -32.46 20.01
C LYS A 462 -0.12 -32.10 19.58
N THR A 463 -0.85 -33.04 19.01
CA THR A 463 -2.23 -32.86 18.52
C THR A 463 -3.29 -33.47 19.44
N ASN A 464 -2.89 -33.95 20.62
CA ASN A 464 -3.78 -34.59 21.59
C ASN A 464 -4.96 -33.68 22.01
N GLY A 465 -6.18 -34.14 21.76
CA GLY A 465 -7.42 -33.41 22.04
C GLY A 465 -7.97 -32.58 20.88
N ILE A 466 -7.24 -32.46 19.77
CA ILE A 466 -7.68 -31.74 18.57
C ILE A 466 -8.52 -32.66 17.69
N ALA A 467 -9.73 -32.24 17.34
CA ALA A 467 -10.60 -32.97 16.43
C ALA A 467 -10.39 -32.58 14.96
N ILE A 468 -10.76 -33.45 14.01
CA ILE A 468 -10.73 -33.16 12.58
C ILE A 468 -12.15 -33.06 12.04
N ASN A 469 -12.49 -31.89 11.50
CA ASN A 469 -13.71 -31.63 10.75
C ASN A 469 -13.36 -31.49 9.26
N PHE A 470 -14.13 -32.12 8.39
CA PHE A 470 -14.01 -31.93 6.94
C PHE A 470 -15.08 -30.94 6.48
N VAL A 471 -14.73 -30.04 5.57
CA VAL A 471 -15.56 -28.88 5.21
C VAL A 471 -15.65 -28.71 3.69
N GLN A 472 -16.83 -28.30 3.22
CA GLN A 472 -17.18 -28.26 1.80
C GLN A 472 -16.78 -26.91 1.15
N ALA A 473 -15.47 -26.63 1.11
CA ALA A 473 -14.93 -25.28 0.93
C ALA A 473 -14.89 -24.77 -0.52
N GLY A 474 -15.24 -25.62 -1.50
CA GLY A 474 -15.50 -25.22 -2.88
C GLY A 474 -14.32 -24.55 -3.58
N GLN A 475 -14.46 -23.28 -3.96
CA GLN A 475 -13.46 -22.53 -4.73
C GLN A 475 -12.28 -21.98 -3.90
N LEU A 476 -12.23 -22.23 -2.59
CA LEU A 476 -11.14 -21.75 -1.74
C LEU A 476 -9.93 -22.69 -1.86
N HIS A 477 -8.84 -22.26 -2.49
CA HIS A 477 -7.60 -23.04 -2.63
C HIS A 477 -6.77 -23.06 -1.32
N LEU A 478 -7.44 -23.32 -0.20
CA LEU A 478 -6.87 -23.38 1.15
C LEU A 478 -6.95 -24.83 1.65
N GLN A 479 -5.81 -25.43 2.00
CA GLN A 479 -5.71 -26.89 2.19
C GLN A 479 -6.33 -27.37 3.51
N LEU A 480 -5.95 -26.73 4.62
CA LEU A 480 -6.33 -27.07 5.99
C LEU A 480 -6.23 -25.81 6.85
N PHE A 481 -7.11 -25.66 7.85
CA PHE A 481 -7.09 -24.56 8.83
C PHE A 481 -7.22 -25.05 10.28
N TYR A 482 -6.41 -24.53 11.21
CA TYR A 482 -6.52 -24.81 12.66
C TYR A 482 -7.32 -23.75 13.44
N SER A 483 -8.44 -24.17 14.02
CA SER A 483 -9.27 -23.35 14.92
C SER A 483 -8.89 -23.60 16.38
N GLU A 484 -7.98 -22.81 16.95
CA GLU A 484 -7.58 -22.89 18.36
C GLU A 484 -8.79 -22.77 19.30
N SER A 485 -9.71 -21.84 18.99
CA SER A 485 -10.93 -21.61 19.79
C SER A 485 -11.93 -22.78 19.80
N GLU A 486 -11.88 -23.67 18.80
CA GLU A 486 -12.73 -24.86 18.72
C GLU A 486 -11.94 -26.15 19.05
N GLN A 487 -10.59 -26.07 19.14
CA GLN A 487 -9.66 -27.21 19.14
C GLN A 487 -9.94 -28.17 17.96
N THR A 488 -10.08 -27.61 16.74
CA THR A 488 -10.34 -28.42 15.53
C THR A 488 -9.51 -28.01 14.34
N PHE A 489 -8.96 -28.98 13.62
CA PHE A 489 -8.58 -28.80 12.22
C PHE A 489 -9.82 -28.84 11.33
N ARG A 490 -9.90 -27.93 10.35
CA ARG A 490 -10.90 -27.90 9.28
C ARG A 490 -10.19 -28.21 7.95
N VAL A 491 -10.51 -29.34 7.33
CA VAL A 491 -9.83 -29.86 6.13
C VAL A 491 -10.75 -29.75 4.91
N HIS A 492 -10.23 -29.24 3.81
CA HIS A 492 -11.02 -29.05 2.59
C HIS A 492 -11.33 -30.38 1.88
N ASP A 493 -12.59 -30.56 1.49
CA ASP A 493 -13.10 -31.72 0.75
C ASP A 493 -12.41 -32.02 -0.61
N ARG A 494 -11.61 -31.11 -1.19
CA ARG A 494 -10.82 -31.42 -2.42
C ARG A 494 -9.89 -32.62 -2.23
N TRP A 495 -9.36 -32.79 -1.02
CA TRP A 495 -8.46 -33.89 -0.65
C TRP A 495 -9.15 -35.27 -0.57
N PHE A 496 -10.46 -35.34 -0.82
CA PHE A 496 -11.22 -36.59 -0.92
C PHE A 496 -11.42 -37.09 -2.36
N SER A 497 -11.00 -36.30 -3.34
CA SER A 497 -10.90 -36.69 -4.74
C SER A 497 -9.45 -37.04 -5.06
N ARG A 498 -9.19 -38.25 -5.58
CA ARG A 498 -7.84 -38.67 -5.99
C ARG A 498 -7.27 -37.71 -7.04
N ASN A 499 -8.09 -37.30 -8.00
CA ASN A 499 -7.64 -36.46 -9.12
C ASN A 499 -7.26 -35.05 -8.65
N ASP A 500 -8.07 -34.44 -7.78
CA ASP A 500 -7.79 -33.10 -7.24
C ASP A 500 -6.59 -33.14 -6.27
N ALA A 501 -6.44 -34.22 -5.49
CA ALA A 501 -5.26 -34.44 -4.66
C ALA A 501 -3.98 -34.65 -5.49
N THR A 502 -4.02 -35.45 -6.56
CA THR A 502 -2.92 -35.59 -7.54
C THR A 502 -2.50 -34.23 -8.09
N GLY A 503 -3.48 -33.39 -8.48
CA GLY A 503 -3.23 -32.05 -9.01
C GLY A 503 -2.62 -31.07 -7.99
N GLU A 504 -3.15 -31.01 -6.77
CA GLU A 504 -2.62 -30.16 -5.68
C GLU A 504 -1.22 -30.59 -5.21
N LEU A 505 -0.87 -31.88 -5.35
CA LEU A 505 0.45 -32.42 -5.04
C LEU A 505 1.44 -32.32 -6.21
N GLY A 506 0.99 -31.94 -7.41
CA GLY A 506 1.82 -31.90 -8.63
C GLY A 506 2.27 -33.28 -9.12
N LEU A 507 1.53 -34.34 -8.78
CA LEU A 507 1.89 -35.72 -9.10
C LEU A 507 1.44 -36.12 -10.53
N PRO A 508 2.20 -36.98 -11.23
CA PRO A 508 1.75 -37.65 -12.45
C PRO A 508 0.45 -38.47 -12.29
N ASP A 509 -0.37 -38.51 -13.33
CA ASP A 509 -1.68 -39.19 -13.37
C ASP A 509 -1.61 -40.73 -13.22
N ASP A 510 -0.46 -41.34 -13.50
CA ASP A 510 -0.22 -42.78 -13.47
C ASP A 510 0.20 -43.33 -12.10
N ILE A 511 0.52 -42.47 -11.13
CA ILE A 511 0.89 -42.84 -9.76
C ILE A 511 -0.26 -43.56 -9.04
N SER A 512 0.06 -44.60 -8.26
CA SER A 512 -0.97 -45.48 -7.66
C SER A 512 -1.85 -44.76 -6.65
N SER A 513 -3.08 -45.27 -6.45
CA SER A 513 -4.03 -44.67 -5.49
C SER A 513 -3.47 -44.66 -4.06
N THR A 514 -2.64 -45.66 -3.71
CA THR A 514 -2.00 -45.79 -2.39
C THR A 514 -0.94 -44.72 -2.17
N ASP A 515 -0.19 -44.36 -3.22
CA ASP A 515 0.87 -43.36 -3.12
C ASP A 515 0.28 -41.95 -3.08
N VAL A 516 -0.73 -41.66 -3.92
CA VAL A 516 -1.48 -40.39 -3.84
C VAL A 516 -2.14 -40.24 -2.46
N LEU A 517 -2.70 -41.32 -1.90
CA LEU A 517 -3.25 -41.37 -0.54
C LEU A 517 -2.19 -41.05 0.51
N LEU A 518 -1.04 -41.71 0.45
CA LEU A 518 0.07 -41.51 1.37
C LEU A 518 0.59 -40.06 1.32
N HIS A 519 0.87 -39.54 0.11
CA HIS A 519 1.32 -38.16 -0.09
C HIS A 519 0.26 -37.12 0.32
N THR A 520 -1.04 -37.41 0.15
CA THR A 520 -2.14 -36.57 0.63
C THR A 520 -2.13 -36.45 2.16
N VAL A 521 -2.09 -37.60 2.85
CA VAL A 521 -2.04 -37.62 4.33
C VAL A 521 -0.75 -36.99 4.84
N LYS A 522 0.39 -37.27 4.18
CA LYS A 522 1.70 -36.66 4.45
C LYS A 522 1.62 -35.13 4.42
N ARG A 523 1.08 -34.57 3.33
CA ARG A 523 0.91 -33.12 3.14
C ARG A 523 -0.04 -32.51 4.17
N LEU A 524 -1.21 -33.11 4.39
CA LEU A 524 -2.20 -32.61 5.33
C LEU A 524 -1.72 -32.65 6.79
N PHE A 525 -0.96 -33.68 7.17
CA PHE A 525 -0.37 -33.75 8.50
C PHE A 525 0.76 -32.73 8.70
N ALA A 526 1.52 -32.40 7.64
CA ALA A 526 2.54 -31.35 7.67
C ALA A 526 1.90 -29.99 8.00
N ASP A 527 0.90 -29.62 7.20
CA ASP A 527 0.19 -28.35 7.32
C ASP A 527 -0.60 -28.24 8.64
N ALA A 528 -1.02 -29.37 9.21
CA ALA A 528 -1.61 -29.44 10.54
C ALA A 528 -0.59 -29.10 11.64
N LEU A 529 0.60 -29.71 11.61
CA LEU A 529 1.68 -29.42 12.56
C LEU A 529 2.25 -28.01 12.41
N GLU A 530 2.35 -27.49 11.18
CA GLU A 530 2.80 -26.11 10.93
C GLU A 530 1.87 -25.06 11.55
N GLN A 531 0.56 -25.33 11.62
CA GLN A 531 -0.45 -24.40 12.13
C GLN A 531 -0.66 -24.45 13.64
N LEU A 532 -0.04 -25.38 14.36
CA LEU A 532 -0.11 -25.42 15.81
C LEU A 532 0.67 -24.25 16.46
N PRO A 533 0.16 -23.67 17.56
CA PRO A 533 0.86 -22.65 18.34
C PRO A 533 2.27 -23.11 18.74
N LEU A 534 3.27 -22.23 18.61
CA LEU A 534 4.67 -22.59 18.83
C LEU A 534 4.95 -23.08 20.26
N ASP A 535 4.19 -22.64 21.25
CA ASP A 535 4.32 -23.10 22.65
C ASP A 535 3.99 -24.59 22.84
N THR A 536 3.21 -25.20 21.95
CA THR A 536 3.01 -26.67 21.86
C THR A 536 4.34 -27.43 21.65
N PHE A 537 5.33 -26.77 21.05
CA PHE A 537 6.65 -27.32 20.74
C PHE A 537 7.75 -26.85 21.73
N ILE A 538 7.39 -26.18 22.84
CA ILE A 538 8.36 -25.85 23.89
C ILE A 538 8.60 -27.08 24.79
N GLU A 539 9.80 -27.65 24.68
CA GLU A 539 10.33 -28.59 25.67
C GLU A 539 11.02 -27.84 26.81
N LYS A 540 10.69 -28.17 28.06
CA LYS A 540 11.10 -27.36 29.24
C LYS A 540 12.59 -27.35 29.54
N ASP A 541 13.34 -28.34 29.05
CA ASP A 541 14.76 -28.54 29.35
C ASP A 541 15.65 -28.53 28.10
N SER A 542 15.10 -28.13 26.94
CA SER A 542 15.79 -28.18 25.65
C SER A 542 16.41 -26.83 25.26
N PRO A 543 17.68 -26.77 24.82
CA PRO A 543 18.33 -25.52 24.40
C PRO A 543 17.95 -25.08 22.97
N ARG A 544 17.10 -25.83 22.27
CA ARG A 544 16.67 -25.56 20.89
C ARG A 544 15.35 -24.78 20.88
N SER A 545 15.13 -23.97 19.85
CA SER A 545 13.90 -23.17 19.73
C SER A 545 12.67 -24.04 19.46
N ALA A 546 11.50 -23.55 19.87
CA ALA A 546 10.22 -24.20 19.56
C ALA A 546 9.99 -24.38 18.06
N GLU A 547 10.47 -23.46 17.22
CA GLU A 547 10.41 -23.60 15.77
C GLU A 547 11.30 -24.75 15.26
N TRP A 548 12.46 -24.99 15.88
CA TRP A 548 13.29 -26.16 15.56
C TRP A 548 12.56 -27.46 15.95
N HIS A 549 11.90 -27.48 17.11
CA HIS A 549 11.10 -28.65 17.54
C HIS A 549 9.90 -28.91 16.64
N ARG A 550 9.20 -27.86 16.16
CA ARG A 550 8.14 -28.01 15.16
C ARG A 550 8.68 -28.58 13.84
N ARG A 551 9.83 -28.07 13.37
CA ARG A 551 10.52 -28.61 12.18
C ARG A 551 10.98 -30.06 12.38
N LEU A 552 11.39 -30.44 13.59
CA LEU A 552 11.75 -31.83 13.93
C LEU A 552 10.52 -32.75 13.92
N GLU A 553 9.41 -32.38 14.55
CA GLU A 553 8.19 -33.22 14.57
C GLU A 553 7.67 -33.43 13.13
N ILE A 554 7.69 -32.36 12.33
CA ILE A 554 7.45 -32.38 10.88
C ILE A 554 8.41 -33.37 10.20
N SER A 555 9.74 -33.20 10.30
CA SER A 555 10.69 -34.11 9.63
C SER A 555 10.58 -35.55 10.13
N GLN A 556 10.40 -35.80 11.43
CA GLN A 556 10.23 -37.15 11.99
C GLN A 556 8.98 -37.87 11.46
N SER A 557 7.94 -37.13 11.06
CA SER A 557 6.77 -37.72 10.39
C SER A 557 6.99 -38.00 8.89
N PHE A 558 8.06 -37.48 8.28
CA PHE A 558 8.23 -37.44 6.81
C PHE A 558 9.55 -37.96 6.26
N ASP A 559 10.59 -38.04 7.09
CA ASP A 559 11.96 -38.31 6.69
C ASP A 559 12.25 -39.82 6.71
N THR A 560 11.75 -40.46 5.66
CA THR A 560 12.28 -41.71 5.14
C THR A 560 13.24 -41.40 3.98
N SER A 561 14.19 -40.49 4.19
CA SER A 561 15.42 -40.49 3.41
C SER A 561 16.35 -41.56 3.99
N VAL A 562 16.97 -42.32 3.11
CA VAL A 562 17.91 -43.38 3.47
C VAL A 562 19.22 -43.11 2.73
N GLU A 563 20.28 -42.88 3.49
CA GLU A 563 21.64 -42.83 2.93
C GLU A 563 22.17 -44.26 2.86
N ILE A 564 22.34 -44.76 1.64
CA ILE A 564 22.91 -46.07 1.32
C ILE A 564 24.38 -45.84 0.97
N GLN A 565 25.28 -46.41 1.77
CA GLN A 565 26.71 -46.35 1.53
C GLN A 565 27.23 -47.72 1.10
N CYS A 566 27.98 -47.76 0.01
CA CYS A 566 28.69 -48.94 -0.45
C CYS A 566 30.14 -48.83 -0.01
N HIS A 567 30.55 -49.66 0.95
CA HIS A 567 31.92 -49.79 1.41
C HIS A 567 32.53 -51.09 0.91
N ARG A 568 33.86 -51.19 0.87
CA ARG A 568 34.53 -52.48 0.72
C ARG A 568 34.58 -53.22 2.05
N ALA A 569 34.66 -54.54 2.01
CA ALA A 569 34.85 -55.38 3.19
C ALA A 569 36.20 -55.17 3.90
N ASP A 570 37.18 -54.54 3.24
CA ASP A 570 38.49 -54.15 3.79
C ASP A 570 38.54 -52.65 4.20
N CYS A 571 37.40 -52.02 4.46
CA CYS A 571 37.34 -50.62 4.89
C CYS A 571 37.61 -50.44 6.40
N ASP A 572 38.66 -49.68 6.73
CA ASP A 572 39.07 -49.34 8.11
C ASP A 572 37.95 -48.71 8.98
N HIS A 573 36.88 -48.17 8.37
CA HIS A 573 35.75 -47.56 9.06
C HIS A 573 34.67 -48.55 9.53
N ILE A 574 34.81 -49.86 9.28
CA ILE A 574 33.79 -50.87 9.60
C ILE A 574 34.12 -51.74 10.83
N ASP A 575 35.40 -51.92 11.19
CA ASP A 575 35.83 -53.09 11.99
C ASP A 575 35.99 -52.87 13.52
N ASP A 576 35.70 -51.69 14.09
CA ASP A 576 35.81 -51.46 15.54
C ASP A 576 34.69 -50.55 16.15
N ASP A 577 34.00 -51.12 17.16
CA ASP A 577 32.99 -50.52 18.06
C ASP A 577 31.65 -49.99 17.47
N LEU A 578 30.75 -49.52 18.36
CA LEU A 578 29.30 -49.38 18.16
C LEU A 578 28.87 -48.32 17.14
N LEU A 579 27.97 -48.72 16.23
CA LEU A 579 27.69 -48.06 14.96
C LEU A 579 26.39 -47.20 15.03
N THR A 580 26.51 -45.87 15.07
CA THR A 580 25.36 -44.94 14.93
C THR A 580 25.42 -44.13 13.64
N ALA A 581 24.29 -43.57 13.21
CA ALA A 581 24.22 -42.79 11.97
C ALA A 581 25.11 -41.51 11.99
N GLU A 582 25.43 -40.97 13.17
CA GLU A 582 26.37 -39.85 13.35
C GLU A 582 27.85 -40.24 13.14
N ASP A 583 28.19 -41.52 13.28
CA ASP A 583 29.53 -42.05 13.02
C ASP A 583 29.74 -42.27 11.52
N PHE A 584 28.69 -42.78 10.84
CA PHE A 584 28.67 -43.01 9.39
C PHE A 584 28.28 -41.78 8.56
N ARG A 585 28.58 -40.57 9.04
CA ARG A 585 28.35 -39.37 8.23
C ARG A 585 29.39 -39.20 7.13
N THR A 586 28.90 -38.84 5.95
CA THR A 586 29.70 -38.52 4.76
C THR A 586 30.67 -37.34 4.96
N ASP A 587 30.46 -36.46 5.94
CA ASP A 587 31.39 -35.38 6.30
C ASP A 587 32.47 -35.79 7.34
N ARG A 588 32.49 -37.07 7.75
CA ARG A 588 33.46 -37.63 8.73
C ARG A 588 34.32 -38.76 8.18
N MET A 589 33.81 -39.55 7.23
CA MET A 589 34.56 -40.66 6.64
C MET A 589 35.43 -40.23 5.46
N SER A 590 36.74 -40.35 5.62
CA SER A 590 37.73 -40.07 4.58
C SER A 590 37.75 -41.08 3.43
N CYS A 591 37.02 -42.20 3.52
CA CYS A 591 36.95 -43.22 2.48
C CYS A 591 35.87 -42.95 1.40
N ILE A 592 34.89 -42.09 1.67
CA ILE A 592 33.73 -41.92 0.79
C ILE A 592 33.96 -40.81 -0.24
N GLY A 593 33.72 -41.13 -1.51
CA GLY A 593 33.42 -40.14 -2.53
C GLY A 593 31.93 -39.82 -2.59
N LEU A 594 31.57 -38.54 -2.52
CA LEU A 594 30.26 -38.07 -2.97
C LEU A 594 30.22 -38.12 -4.51
N ARG A 595 29.11 -38.63 -5.06
CA ARG A 595 28.84 -38.71 -6.49
C ARG A 595 27.45 -38.13 -6.74
N ASP A 596 27.37 -36.82 -6.92
CA ASP A 596 26.12 -36.13 -7.25
C ASP A 596 25.63 -36.60 -8.63
N GLU A 597 24.33 -36.87 -8.80
CA GLU A 597 23.79 -37.47 -10.03
C GLU A 597 23.54 -36.47 -11.17
N GLU A 598 23.71 -35.15 -10.95
CA GLU A 598 23.52 -34.15 -11.99
C GLU A 598 24.73 -34.11 -12.95
N GLY A 599 24.53 -34.69 -14.14
CA GLY A 599 25.63 -35.05 -15.05
C GLY A 599 26.31 -33.89 -15.78
N SER A 600 27.63 -33.99 -15.91
CA SER A 600 28.43 -33.26 -16.89
C SER A 600 29.22 -34.22 -17.78
N GLU A 601 28.76 -34.45 -19.01
CA GLU A 601 29.58 -35.08 -20.05
C GLU A 601 30.62 -34.08 -20.57
N ASP A 602 31.78 -33.98 -19.92
CA ASP A 602 32.98 -33.38 -20.54
C ASP A 602 34.24 -34.20 -20.25
N GLY A 603 35.14 -34.25 -21.24
CA GLY A 603 36.08 -35.36 -21.43
C GLY A 603 37.48 -35.10 -20.90
N SER A 604 37.75 -35.46 -19.64
CA SER A 604 39.14 -35.61 -19.15
C SER A 604 39.30 -36.80 -18.19
N ARG A 605 39.71 -37.96 -18.73
CA ARG A 605 40.14 -39.12 -17.93
C ARG A 605 41.63 -39.04 -17.61
N ASP A 606 41.98 -38.22 -16.63
CA ASP A 606 43.22 -38.44 -15.85
C ASP A 606 43.01 -39.62 -14.89
N ASN A 607 44.07 -40.39 -14.62
CA ASN A 607 44.02 -41.61 -13.81
C ASN A 607 43.98 -41.31 -12.28
N ALA A 608 42.99 -40.54 -11.84
CA ALA A 608 42.62 -40.52 -10.43
C ALA A 608 41.99 -41.88 -10.06
N GLN A 609 42.48 -42.52 -8.99
CA GLN A 609 41.81 -43.69 -8.44
C GLN A 609 40.44 -43.25 -7.90
N LEU A 610 39.38 -43.92 -8.38
CA LEU A 610 38.04 -43.72 -7.82
C LEU A 610 38.06 -44.07 -6.31
N PRO A 611 37.36 -43.30 -5.47
CA PRO A 611 37.30 -43.56 -4.04
C PRO A 611 36.69 -44.95 -3.79
N THR A 612 37.27 -45.65 -2.82
CA THR A 612 36.97 -47.06 -2.54
C THR A 612 35.61 -47.28 -1.88
N CYS A 613 35.01 -46.23 -1.31
CA CYS A 613 33.66 -46.27 -0.74
C CYS A 613 32.81 -45.15 -1.35
N ARG A 614 31.50 -45.34 -1.41
CA ARG A 614 30.52 -44.45 -2.06
C ARG A 614 29.32 -44.23 -1.15
N SER A 615 28.63 -43.11 -1.33
CA SER A 615 27.38 -42.80 -0.64
C SER A 615 26.35 -42.23 -1.59
N TYR A 616 25.11 -42.69 -1.43
CA TYR A 616 23.94 -42.30 -2.18
C TYR A 616 22.80 -41.96 -1.22
N ARG A 617 22.05 -40.90 -1.46
CA ARG A 617 20.83 -40.57 -0.69
C ARG A 617 19.61 -40.84 -1.53
N TYR A 618 18.69 -41.63 -0.99
CA TYR A 618 17.41 -41.92 -1.63
C TYR A 618 16.26 -41.45 -0.74
N ASP A 619 15.32 -40.71 -1.34
CA ASP A 619 13.96 -40.68 -0.81
C ASP A 619 13.31 -42.05 -1.09
N CYS A 620 12.70 -42.68 -0.08
CA CYS A 620 12.24 -44.08 -0.15
C CYS A 620 11.17 -44.41 -1.24
N SER A 621 10.73 -43.45 -2.06
CA SER A 621 9.79 -43.67 -3.17
C SER A 621 10.32 -44.56 -4.29
N THR A 622 11.64 -44.81 -4.38
CA THR A 622 12.23 -45.63 -5.47
C THR A 622 12.26 -47.13 -5.19
N GLY A 623 12.27 -47.57 -3.93
CA GLY A 623 12.15 -48.98 -3.50
C GLY A 623 13.31 -49.93 -3.83
N GLU A 624 14.17 -49.62 -4.81
CA GLU A 624 15.30 -50.45 -5.26
C GLU A 624 16.57 -49.60 -5.44
N HIS A 625 17.75 -50.14 -5.04
CA HIS A 625 19.07 -49.58 -5.36
C HIS A 625 19.81 -50.47 -6.37
N CYS A 626 20.62 -49.88 -7.24
CA CYS A 626 21.40 -50.58 -8.25
C CYS A 626 22.84 -50.02 -8.32
N GLU A 627 23.79 -50.72 -7.73
CA GLU A 627 25.20 -50.32 -7.75
C GLU A 627 25.87 -50.77 -9.06
N CYS A 628 26.41 -49.81 -9.81
CA CYS A 628 27.21 -50.02 -11.01
C CYS A 628 28.71 -49.87 -10.71
N ASP A 629 29.58 -50.18 -11.67
CA ASP A 629 31.04 -49.94 -11.56
C ASP A 629 31.73 -50.63 -10.35
N LEU A 630 31.23 -51.77 -9.85
CA LEU A 630 31.94 -52.63 -8.89
C LEU A 630 32.91 -53.59 -9.61
N GLY A 631 34.07 -53.85 -9.02
CA GLY A 631 35.07 -54.77 -9.58
C GLY A 631 34.66 -56.24 -9.50
N GLU A 632 35.13 -57.05 -10.45
CA GLU A 632 35.00 -58.51 -10.37
C GLU A 632 35.79 -59.05 -9.16
N ASP A 633 35.20 -59.99 -8.42
CA ASP A 633 35.72 -60.53 -7.16
C ASP A 633 35.89 -59.54 -5.99
N GLU A 634 35.37 -58.31 -6.07
CA GLU A 634 35.32 -57.42 -4.91
C GLU A 634 34.26 -57.89 -3.90
N GLU A 635 34.58 -57.79 -2.60
CA GLU A 635 33.64 -57.98 -1.50
C GLU A 635 33.23 -56.60 -0.96
N CYS A 636 31.94 -56.31 -1.03
CA CYS A 636 31.36 -55.04 -0.59
C CYS A 636 30.36 -55.25 0.56
N VAL A 637 30.21 -54.20 1.36
CA VAL A 637 29.32 -54.12 2.52
C VAL A 637 28.46 -52.87 2.35
N PHE A 638 27.13 -53.06 2.38
CA PHE A 638 26.17 -51.98 2.26
C PHE A 638 25.71 -51.54 3.65
N VAL A 639 25.74 -50.24 3.87
CA VAL A 639 25.42 -49.52 5.11
C VAL A 639 24.17 -48.69 4.85
N LEU A 640 23.11 -48.92 5.63
CA LEU A 640 21.85 -48.16 5.57
C LEU A 640 21.73 -47.25 6.81
N LEU A 641 21.49 -45.96 6.54
CA LEU A 641 21.41 -44.89 7.52
C LEU A 641 20.09 -44.11 7.35
N THR A 642 19.53 -43.60 8.45
CA THR A 642 18.45 -42.60 8.42
C THR A 642 18.99 -41.26 8.91
N PRO A 643 19.33 -40.28 8.03
CA PRO A 643 20.01 -39.03 8.41
C PRO A 643 19.25 -38.16 9.42
N ALA A 644 17.93 -38.33 9.51
CA ALA A 644 17.04 -37.63 10.44
C ALA A 644 17.38 -37.86 11.94
N ASP A 645 17.85 -39.06 12.28
CA ASP A 645 18.23 -39.43 13.65
C ASP A 645 19.70 -39.85 13.72
N PRO A 646 20.63 -38.92 14.06
CA PRO A 646 22.03 -39.25 14.28
C PRO A 646 22.27 -40.29 15.40
N GLY A 647 21.30 -40.53 16.28
CA GLY A 647 21.36 -41.56 17.33
C GLY A 647 20.84 -42.93 16.89
N SER A 648 20.33 -43.08 15.67
CA SER A 648 19.84 -44.35 15.12
C SER A 648 20.96 -45.37 14.89
N PHE A 649 20.64 -46.66 15.02
CA PHE A 649 21.57 -47.75 14.75
C PHE A 649 21.66 -48.06 13.26
N VAL A 650 22.90 -48.24 12.78
CA VAL A 650 23.19 -48.55 11.37
C VAL A 650 22.81 -49.99 11.03
N THR A 651 22.17 -50.21 9.88
CA THR A 651 21.97 -51.56 9.33
C THR A 651 23.09 -51.88 8.35
N ILE A 652 23.78 -53.01 8.54
CA ILE A 652 24.94 -53.42 7.73
C ILE A 652 24.68 -54.77 7.07
N SER A 653 24.99 -54.91 5.78
CA SER A 653 24.89 -56.18 5.04
C SER A 653 26.02 -57.15 5.40
N GLN A 654 25.84 -58.44 5.11
CA GLN A 654 26.99 -59.35 5.01
C GLN A 654 27.88 -58.97 3.82
N ASN A 655 29.15 -59.40 3.85
CA ASN A 655 30.07 -59.31 2.71
C ASN A 655 29.40 -59.90 1.46
N THR A 656 29.21 -59.08 0.44
CA THR A 656 28.59 -59.47 -0.82
C THR A 656 29.67 -59.49 -1.90
N ARG A 657 29.94 -60.68 -2.46
CA ARG A 657 30.96 -60.88 -3.49
C ARG A 657 30.38 -60.81 -4.90
N VAL A 658 31.06 -60.09 -5.78
CA VAL A 658 30.64 -59.85 -7.17
C VAL A 658 30.94 -61.08 -8.06
N VAL A 659 29.93 -61.91 -8.36
CA VAL A 659 30.06 -63.16 -9.15
C VAL A 659 29.47 -63.05 -10.57
N ARG A 660 30.31 -63.26 -11.59
CA ARG A 660 29.99 -62.99 -13.00
C ARG A 660 29.06 -64.04 -13.65
N SER A 661 27.90 -63.63 -14.17
CA SER A 661 27.05 -64.52 -14.99
C SER A 661 27.58 -64.64 -16.44
N LEU A 662 27.76 -65.86 -16.94
CA LEU A 662 28.19 -66.12 -18.31
C LEU A 662 27.00 -66.26 -19.27
N SER A 663 26.71 -65.21 -20.04
CA SER A 663 25.80 -65.23 -21.21
C SER A 663 26.60 -65.07 -22.51
N SER A 664 26.13 -65.64 -23.63
CA SER A 664 26.95 -65.86 -24.83
C SER A 664 26.30 -65.45 -26.15
N SER A 665 27.17 -65.15 -27.14
CA SER A 665 26.93 -64.81 -28.56
C SER A 665 26.32 -63.41 -28.88
N PRO A 666 26.93 -62.63 -29.79
CA PRO A 666 26.41 -61.35 -30.30
C PRO A 666 26.03 -61.39 -31.81
N PRO A 667 25.26 -60.40 -32.29
CA PRO A 667 25.38 -59.87 -33.65
C PRO A 667 25.55 -58.33 -33.66
N THR A 668 26.65 -57.77 -34.16
CA THR A 668 26.92 -57.41 -35.58
C THR A 668 26.27 -56.08 -36.02
N SER A 669 27.09 -55.13 -36.49
CA SER A 669 26.72 -53.74 -36.82
C SER A 669 27.21 -53.30 -38.20
N ILE A 670 26.36 -52.68 -39.04
CA ILE A 670 26.79 -51.96 -40.26
C ILE A 670 25.99 -50.65 -40.46
N THR A 671 26.76 -49.60 -40.72
CA THR A 671 26.58 -48.29 -41.39
C THR A 671 25.61 -48.21 -42.60
N SER A 672 25.24 -47.07 -43.21
CA SER A 672 25.59 -45.62 -43.06
C SER A 672 24.59 -44.68 -43.79
N SER A 673 24.71 -43.36 -43.55
CA SER A 673 24.13 -42.16 -44.22
C SER A 673 24.59 -41.96 -45.70
N PRO A 674 24.49 -40.78 -46.39
CA PRO A 674 23.86 -39.45 -46.14
C PRO A 674 22.96 -38.98 -47.35
N THR A 675 22.78 -37.75 -47.90
CA THR A 675 23.32 -36.34 -47.75
C THR A 675 22.43 -35.32 -48.52
N LEU A 676 22.28 -34.06 -48.04
CA LEU A 676 22.03 -32.78 -48.81
C LEU A 676 20.73 -32.71 -49.68
N ASP A 677 20.24 -31.60 -50.31
CA ASP A 677 20.46 -30.13 -50.38
C ASP A 677 19.15 -29.49 -50.98
N SER A 678 18.87 -28.18 -51.19
CA SER A 678 19.44 -26.83 -50.92
C SER A 678 18.32 -25.75 -51.13
N GLY A 679 18.55 -24.44 -50.89
CA GLY A 679 17.71 -23.34 -51.45
C GLY A 679 17.57 -22.06 -50.59
N ARG A 680 17.52 -20.86 -51.22
CA ARG A 680 17.47 -19.52 -50.56
C ARG A 680 16.92 -18.42 -51.49
N GLU A 681 16.62 -17.22 -50.94
CA GLU A 681 16.32 -15.92 -51.62
C GLU A 681 14.88 -15.69 -52.14
N THR A 682 14.30 -14.47 -52.28
CA THR A 682 14.50 -13.14 -51.61
C THR A 682 13.23 -12.25 -51.66
N ALA A 683 13.08 -11.36 -50.66
CA ALA A 683 12.48 -10.00 -50.61
C ALA A 683 11.24 -9.50 -51.44
N CYS A 684 10.27 -8.94 -50.69
CA CYS A 684 9.55 -7.66 -50.86
C CYS A 684 8.40 -7.38 -51.88
N GLN A 685 7.22 -7.13 -51.29
CA GLN A 685 6.26 -6.02 -51.51
C GLN A 685 5.44 -5.85 -52.81
N THR A 686 4.15 -6.20 -52.71
CA THR A 686 2.91 -5.43 -53.01
C THR A 686 1.72 -6.30 -52.58
N ALA A 687 0.47 -5.89 -52.38
CA ALA A 687 -0.26 -4.69 -51.95
C ALA A 687 -1.76 -5.07 -52.06
N GLU A 688 -2.67 -4.24 -51.51
CA GLU A 688 -4.14 -4.25 -51.74
C GLU A 688 -5.03 -5.43 -51.21
N MET A 689 -5.69 -5.13 -50.09
CA MET A 689 -7.15 -5.15 -49.89
C MET A 689 -8.02 -6.35 -50.36
N CYS A 690 -8.70 -6.95 -49.39
CA CYS A 690 -10.16 -7.17 -49.47
C CYS A 690 -10.81 -6.83 -48.12
N VAL A 691 -11.85 -5.99 -48.14
CA VAL A 691 -12.66 -5.59 -46.98
C VAL A 691 -14.13 -5.86 -47.31
N SER A 692 -14.92 -6.25 -46.32
CA SER A 692 -16.39 -6.35 -46.44
C SER A 692 -17.06 -5.88 -45.14
N PRO A 693 -18.29 -5.34 -45.20
CA PRO A 693 -18.76 -4.38 -44.19
C PRO A 693 -19.52 -5.02 -43.00
N GLY A 694 -19.40 -4.38 -41.84
CA GLY A 694 -20.33 -4.50 -40.70
C GLY A 694 -21.12 -3.19 -40.49
N PRO A 695 -22.34 -3.23 -39.92
CA PRO A 695 -23.26 -2.08 -39.90
C PRO A 695 -23.03 -1.08 -38.75
N GLU A 696 -23.53 0.14 -38.95
CA GLU A 696 -23.61 1.21 -37.94
C GLU A 696 -24.64 0.92 -36.83
N PRO A 697 -24.38 1.34 -35.58
CA PRO A 697 -25.41 1.66 -34.60
C PRO A 697 -25.70 3.18 -34.57
N GLN A 698 -26.99 3.55 -34.64
CA GLN A 698 -27.44 4.95 -34.65
C GLN A 698 -27.49 5.58 -33.25
N SER A 699 -27.41 6.90 -33.17
CA SER A 699 -27.52 7.67 -31.91
C SER A 699 -28.97 7.79 -31.40
N PRO A 700 -29.21 7.70 -30.08
CA PRO A 700 -30.43 8.21 -29.46
C PRO A 700 -30.37 9.74 -29.32
N ARG A 701 -31.53 10.39 -29.48
CA ARG A 701 -31.73 11.82 -29.16
C ARG A 701 -32.26 12.01 -27.74
N ASP A 702 -32.21 13.25 -27.26
CA ASP A 702 -32.84 13.71 -26.03
C ASP A 702 -34.30 13.26 -25.88
N THR A 703 -34.72 12.99 -24.64
CA THR A 703 -36.13 13.03 -24.25
C THR A 703 -36.25 13.51 -22.81
N PHE A 704 -36.78 14.72 -22.63
CA PHE A 704 -37.16 15.23 -21.31
C PHE A 704 -38.38 14.46 -20.79
N LEU A 705 -38.30 13.94 -19.57
CA LEU A 705 -39.47 13.51 -18.81
C LEU A 705 -39.37 13.98 -17.35
N ARG A 706 -40.50 14.48 -16.84
CA ARG A 706 -40.64 14.94 -15.44
C ARG A 706 -40.83 13.73 -14.53
N VAL A 707 -40.17 13.74 -13.37
CA VAL A 707 -40.56 12.91 -12.22
C VAL A 707 -41.34 13.78 -11.24
N ALA A 708 -42.52 13.31 -10.83
CA ALA A 708 -43.27 13.83 -9.69
C ALA A 708 -43.09 12.87 -8.49
N GLY A 709 -43.17 13.37 -7.26
CA GLY A 709 -42.91 12.58 -6.06
C GLY A 709 -44.16 12.16 -5.27
N ALA A 710 -44.12 10.94 -4.74
CA ALA A 710 -44.76 10.41 -3.54
C ALA A 710 -43.98 9.12 -3.19
N ASP A 711 -43.51 8.78 -1.98
CA ASP A 711 -44.01 8.91 -0.59
C ASP A 711 -44.83 7.66 -0.14
N VAL A 712 -44.63 7.25 1.13
CA VAL A 712 -45.16 6.03 1.81
C VAL A 712 -44.58 4.68 1.30
N GLY A 713 -44.27 3.65 2.13
CA GLY A 713 -44.38 3.50 3.59
C GLY A 713 -43.78 2.19 4.17
N HIS A 714 -44.14 1.86 5.42
CA HIS A 714 -43.63 0.72 6.22
C HIS A 714 -44.50 -0.55 6.13
N GLU A 715 -43.86 -1.74 6.20
CA GLU A 715 -44.24 -3.00 6.92
C GLU A 715 -43.14 -4.06 6.61
N VAL A 716 -42.62 -4.96 7.46
CA VAL A 716 -42.96 -5.64 8.75
C VAL A 716 -43.66 -7.01 8.60
N GLY A 717 -42.97 -8.08 9.02
CA GLY A 717 -43.49 -9.45 9.16
C GLY A 717 -43.38 -10.34 7.89
N GLU A 718 -43.29 -11.67 7.96
CA GLU A 718 -43.07 -12.62 9.08
C GLU A 718 -42.35 -13.91 8.58
N ARG A 719 -41.94 -14.81 9.49
CA ARG A 719 -41.35 -16.13 9.17
C ARG A 719 -42.42 -17.22 9.14
N VAL A 720 -42.42 -18.11 8.15
CA VAL A 720 -42.95 -19.48 8.28
C VAL A 720 -42.06 -20.48 7.53
N SER A 721 -41.92 -21.69 8.07
CA SER A 721 -41.21 -22.86 7.52
C SER A 721 -41.72 -24.12 8.28
N PRO A 722 -41.47 -25.37 7.83
CA PRO A 722 -41.19 -25.90 6.49
C PRO A 722 -42.09 -27.13 6.15
N SER A 723 -41.69 -27.93 5.13
CA SER A 723 -42.00 -29.38 5.00
C SER A 723 -43.43 -29.77 4.53
N PRO A 724 -43.66 -31.01 4.02
CA PRO A 724 -42.80 -32.21 4.09
C PRO A 724 -42.44 -32.95 2.79
N SER A 725 -41.56 -33.93 3.01
CA SER A 725 -41.01 -34.99 2.17
C SER A 725 -42.00 -35.76 1.27
N ARG A 726 -41.44 -36.46 0.26
CA ARG A 726 -42.03 -37.67 -0.31
C ARG A 726 -40.94 -38.69 -0.66
N GLU A 727 -41.27 -39.97 -0.57
CA GLU A 727 -40.33 -41.11 -0.61
C GLU A 727 -40.18 -41.72 -2.02
N LEU A 728 -39.11 -42.51 -2.17
CA LEU A 728 -39.00 -43.77 -2.94
C LEU A 728 -39.55 -43.85 -4.38
N GLU A 729 -38.65 -44.24 -5.30
CA GLU A 729 -38.82 -45.53 -6.00
C GLU A 729 -37.45 -46.08 -6.48
N LEU A 730 -37.25 -47.41 -6.36
CA LEU A 730 -36.11 -48.10 -6.99
C LEU A 730 -36.51 -48.63 -8.36
N GLN A 731 -35.62 -48.54 -9.35
CA GLN A 731 -35.62 -49.46 -10.49
C GLN A 731 -34.18 -49.91 -10.83
N SER A 732 -33.99 -51.22 -10.92
CA SER A 732 -32.74 -51.89 -11.30
C SER A 732 -32.79 -52.35 -12.76
N ILE A 733 -31.71 -52.17 -13.52
CA ILE A 733 -31.52 -52.81 -14.83
C ILE A 733 -30.10 -53.39 -14.90
N ASN A 734 -29.99 -54.62 -15.44
CA ASN A 734 -28.73 -55.35 -15.59
C ASN A 734 -27.92 -54.88 -16.81
N GLY A 735 -26.61 -55.12 -16.81
CA GLY A 735 -25.74 -54.98 -17.98
C GLY A 735 -24.45 -55.79 -17.81
N ASP A 736 -24.09 -56.58 -18.82
CA ASP A 736 -23.04 -57.61 -18.72
C ASP A 736 -21.60 -57.10 -18.95
N SER A 737 -20.65 -57.90 -18.46
CA SER A 737 -19.21 -57.79 -18.74
C SER A 737 -18.88 -58.10 -20.22
N PRO A 738 -17.74 -57.60 -20.73
CA PRO A 738 -16.75 -58.58 -21.19
C PRO A 738 -15.31 -58.30 -20.73
N THR A 739 -14.60 -59.38 -20.41
CA THR A 739 -13.14 -59.43 -20.23
C THR A 739 -12.38 -59.27 -21.55
N ALA A 740 -11.20 -58.63 -21.49
CA ALA A 740 -10.19 -58.72 -22.54
C ALA A 740 -8.78 -58.81 -21.92
N GLU A 741 -8.05 -59.89 -22.22
CA GLU A 741 -6.62 -60.01 -21.92
C GLU A 741 -5.81 -59.35 -23.05
N ILE A 742 -4.76 -58.59 -22.71
CA ILE A 742 -3.69 -58.25 -23.65
C ILE A 742 -2.34 -58.41 -22.95
N LEU A 743 -1.55 -59.39 -23.41
CA LEU A 743 -0.11 -59.46 -23.13
C LEU A 743 0.65 -58.47 -24.02
N LEU A 744 1.50 -57.66 -23.43
CA LEU A 744 2.69 -57.11 -24.10
C LEU A 744 3.87 -57.15 -23.14
N ALA A 745 4.96 -57.80 -23.56
CA ALA A 745 6.24 -57.82 -22.87
C ALA A 745 7.31 -57.29 -23.82
N VAL A 746 8.19 -56.43 -23.31
CA VAL A 746 9.35 -55.89 -24.04
C VAL A 746 10.59 -56.05 -23.14
N PRO A 747 11.68 -56.68 -23.61
CA PRO A 747 12.86 -56.88 -22.79
C PRO A 747 13.74 -55.62 -22.75
N CYS A 748 14.22 -55.27 -21.56
CA CYS A 748 15.34 -54.34 -21.39
C CYS A 748 16.55 -55.12 -20.85
N ALA A 749 17.68 -55.06 -21.56
CA ALA A 749 18.88 -55.83 -21.23
C ALA A 749 19.95 -54.93 -20.61
N TYR A 750 20.11 -55.00 -19.29
CA TYR A 750 21.22 -54.40 -18.55
C TYR A 750 21.88 -55.44 -17.65
N THR A 751 23.20 -55.54 -17.73
CA THR A 751 24.01 -56.43 -16.89
C THR A 751 24.41 -55.73 -15.59
N GLY A 752 23.45 -55.56 -14.68
CA GLY A 752 23.65 -55.09 -13.31
C GLY A 752 23.33 -56.19 -12.29
N PHE A 753 23.95 -56.14 -11.11
CA PHE A 753 23.64 -57.07 -10.01
C PHE A 753 22.31 -56.69 -9.36
N ARG A 754 21.40 -57.65 -9.22
CA ARG A 754 20.09 -57.45 -8.59
C ARG A 754 20.02 -58.17 -7.25
N VAL A 755 20.05 -57.42 -6.15
CA VAL A 755 19.76 -57.94 -4.81
C VAL A 755 18.26 -57.82 -4.55
N ALA A 756 17.51 -58.85 -4.92
CA ALA A 756 16.07 -58.90 -4.66
C ALA A 756 15.80 -59.23 -3.18
N LEU A 757 15.28 -58.26 -2.42
CA LEU A 757 14.76 -58.50 -1.08
C LEU A 757 13.61 -59.53 -1.14
N GLY A 758 13.80 -60.65 -0.44
CA GLY A 758 13.02 -61.87 -0.68
C GLY A 758 11.52 -61.76 -0.37
N PRO A 759 10.66 -62.66 -0.90
CA PRO A 759 9.20 -62.52 -0.88
C PRO A 759 8.53 -62.32 0.49
N ARG A 760 9.22 -62.62 1.60
CA ARG A 760 8.73 -62.38 2.96
C ARG A 760 8.60 -60.89 3.32
N LEU A 761 9.36 -59.99 2.68
CA LEU A 761 9.33 -58.56 2.99
C LEU A 761 8.16 -57.81 2.34
N ARG A 762 7.56 -58.35 1.26
CA ARG A 762 6.38 -57.74 0.60
C ARG A 762 5.10 -57.80 1.45
N ASN A 763 5.08 -58.61 2.50
CA ASN A 763 3.96 -58.76 3.43
C ASN A 763 4.32 -58.28 4.86
N LEU A 764 5.37 -57.45 5.01
CA LEU A 764 5.81 -56.97 6.31
C LEU A 764 4.94 -55.79 6.76
N ASP A 765 3.97 -56.05 7.64
CA ASP A 765 3.28 -54.98 8.37
C ASP A 765 4.25 -54.36 9.39
N ILE A 766 4.80 -53.20 9.03
CA ILE A 766 5.76 -52.40 9.81
C ILE A 766 5.21 -52.01 11.19
N LEU A 767 3.88 -51.92 11.36
CA LEU A 767 3.26 -51.60 12.65
C LEU A 767 3.14 -52.82 13.57
N SER A 768 3.32 -54.04 13.04
CA SER A 768 3.21 -55.31 13.76
C SER A 768 4.54 -55.92 14.25
N ILE A 769 5.68 -55.26 13.99
CA ILE A 769 7.01 -55.83 14.26
C ILE A 769 7.20 -56.13 15.75
N ASP A 770 7.35 -57.42 16.07
CA ASP A 770 7.72 -57.87 17.41
C ASP A 770 9.16 -57.47 17.74
N ARG A 771 9.35 -56.78 18.87
CA ARG A 771 10.50 -55.89 19.11
C ARG A 771 11.76 -56.60 19.62
N GLU A 772 11.75 -57.92 19.68
CA GLU A 772 12.86 -58.75 20.15
C GLU A 772 13.24 -59.88 19.17
N GLN A 773 12.66 -59.92 17.96
CA GLN A 773 12.91 -60.99 16.97
C GLN A 773 13.74 -60.52 15.76
N TRP A 774 14.54 -61.45 15.22
CA TRP A 774 15.41 -61.26 14.06
C TRP A 774 14.82 -61.95 12.83
N TYR A 775 14.94 -61.33 11.65
CA TYR A 775 14.37 -61.86 10.41
C TYR A 775 15.47 -62.25 9.42
N GLU A 776 15.50 -63.53 9.05
CA GLU A 776 16.43 -64.09 8.07
C GLU A 776 15.77 -64.24 6.68
N GLY A 777 16.38 -63.65 5.65
CA GLY A 777 16.06 -63.85 4.24
C GLY A 777 17.15 -64.65 3.52
N ARG A 778 16.76 -65.61 2.68
CA ARG A 778 17.68 -66.38 1.82
C ARG A 778 17.30 -66.28 0.35
N SER A 779 18.30 -66.06 -0.50
CA SER A 779 18.25 -66.33 -1.95
C SER A 779 18.41 -67.83 -2.23
N SER A 780 18.01 -68.28 -3.43
CA SER A 780 18.35 -69.62 -3.94
C SER A 780 19.84 -69.77 -4.28
N GLU A 781 20.54 -68.66 -4.47
CA GLU A 781 22.00 -68.60 -4.63
C GLU A 781 22.58 -67.78 -3.47
N ASN A 782 23.01 -68.50 -2.43
CA ASN A 782 23.72 -68.09 -1.20
C ASN A 782 23.91 -66.58 -0.95
N VAL A 783 22.81 -65.87 -0.66
CA VAL A 783 22.83 -64.58 0.03
C VAL A 783 21.94 -64.70 1.25
N GLN A 784 22.47 -64.38 2.43
CA GLN A 784 21.75 -64.25 3.70
C GLN A 784 21.67 -62.78 4.08
N ALA A 785 20.44 -62.28 4.26
CA ALA A 785 20.19 -60.99 4.89
C ALA A 785 19.58 -61.21 6.28
N VAL A 786 20.08 -60.50 7.29
CA VAL A 786 19.57 -60.54 8.66
C VAL A 786 19.14 -59.13 9.03
N ILE A 787 17.86 -58.94 9.35
CA ILE A 787 17.29 -57.66 9.73
C ILE A 787 16.88 -57.71 11.20
N GLY A 788 17.28 -56.69 11.97
CA GLY A 788 16.85 -56.44 13.34
C GLY A 788 16.71 -54.93 13.55
N ILE A 789 15.58 -54.49 14.12
CA ILE A 789 15.26 -53.07 14.34
C ILE A 789 15.02 -52.86 15.84
N LEU A 790 15.84 -52.02 16.48
CA LEU A 790 15.74 -51.69 17.90
C LEU A 790 15.65 -50.17 18.10
N ASN A 791 14.59 -49.73 18.77
CA ASN A 791 14.34 -48.31 19.03
C ASN A 791 14.92 -47.88 20.40
N GLY A 792 15.82 -46.90 20.39
CA GLY A 792 16.78 -46.66 21.47
C GLY A 792 16.29 -45.90 22.70
N LYS A 793 15.54 -46.54 23.61
CA LYS A 793 15.34 -46.00 24.97
C LYS A 793 16.52 -46.34 25.89
N ARG A 794 17.45 -45.40 26.05
CA ARG A 794 18.55 -45.48 27.04
C ARG A 794 18.01 -45.55 28.48
N PHE A 795 18.03 -46.74 29.07
CA PHE A 795 18.10 -46.89 30.53
C PHE A 795 19.55 -47.04 30.96
N LEU A 796 20.15 -45.94 31.43
CA LEU A 796 21.45 -45.97 32.10
C LEU A 796 21.30 -46.55 33.51
N LEU A 797 21.67 -47.81 33.67
CA LEU A 797 22.04 -48.36 34.99
C LEU A 797 23.54 -48.14 35.20
N GLU A 798 23.90 -47.52 36.32
CA GLU A 798 25.29 -47.25 36.69
C GLU A 798 26.06 -48.56 36.95
N GLY A 799 27.20 -48.81 36.28
CA GLY A 799 27.89 -50.09 36.50
C GLY A 799 29.16 -50.46 35.71
N GLY A 800 29.67 -49.61 34.80
CA GLY A 800 30.97 -49.82 34.13
C GLY A 800 31.01 -50.91 33.03
N PRO A 801 32.03 -50.86 32.14
CA PRO A 801 32.09 -51.73 30.98
C PRO A 801 32.61 -53.13 31.31
N ARG A 802 31.74 -54.15 31.22
CA ARG A 802 32.16 -55.55 31.10
C ARG A 802 32.06 -55.99 29.64
N LYS A 803 33.21 -56.12 28.95
CA LYS A 803 33.27 -56.81 27.66
C LYS A 803 32.76 -58.25 27.82
N ARG A 804 31.89 -58.69 26.90
CA ARG A 804 31.67 -60.12 26.61
C ARG A 804 32.51 -60.48 25.37
N PRO A 805 33.13 -61.67 25.29
CA PRO A 805 33.75 -62.12 24.04
C PRO A 805 32.67 -62.48 23.00
N ARG A 806 33.04 -62.47 21.71
CA ARG A 806 32.30 -63.20 20.66
C ARG A 806 32.22 -64.68 21.04
N GLN A 807 31.14 -65.34 20.63
CA GLN A 807 31.21 -66.75 20.25
C GLN A 807 31.29 -66.77 18.72
N ASP A 808 32.10 -67.68 18.19
CA ASP A 808 32.33 -67.86 16.76
C ASP A 808 31.17 -68.59 16.06
#